data_AF-A0A3S0ESX4-F1
#
_entry.id   AF-A0A3S0ESX4-F1
#
_cell.length_a   1.000
_cell.length_b   1.000
_cell.length_c   1.000
_cell.angle_alpha   90.00
_cell.angle_beta   90.00
_cell.angle_gamma   90.00
#
_symmetry.space_group_name_H-M   'P 1'
#
loop_
_entity.id
_entity.type
_entity.pdbx_description
1 polymer ?
#
loop_
_entity_poly.entity_id
_entity_poly.type
_entity_poly.pdbx_seq_one_letter_code
_entity_poly.pdbx_strand_id
1 'polypeptide(L)'
;MAIEALHEKQPEQAKQALLAHPVDEQQFLQANAIHTAESQRQRDSAHSLPALAIVLDSHSHANDHQIKKNETLSEIVAREFNLHDWNSIRAKVLEIAAINHIADPDKIRDGRALHLTEPEHTEKQAEQKLVDKDSKSHPDQADKQVPAKKQEPTDATDKQVPAKKQEPTDTADKQVPVKKQGSTDTADKIQNAPLEQHKTDDAGTATESPREKALRECQQEHDHLLDQAYQKMTTSEREQFAASVRQFESRMPELARSYEMQGMNREDAEIRAFKEAQKTYEQIGRLIEAKDNPTLPVTEHQRITLAEQTMQHAANPTSIDQGKHRTCSVNSVETRTYTSTPSEAARMVADLATTGEYRTTRDHVKVVLNKDDLTPDQEAAKAGKVNGIRDHASQLFQIGAVNIWYAGNEPNLRYEQRKIDPTLTPPDTGERIVDYSSNPPQIMRPGFFAKLTGTREDEFNRPRLDNDKVVYTGNQIEGSQSKDWHLSSSNVKSVDELEAKLKDAKEHGKLPLVAVVHTGNEPFYTDSGGGTAGGSGGWHAVTITDYVAGQPAKVAVDNQWGATLDHLGQNKINIQDMYNALNTPEVAAAEMEKNLPKDGTPHNQEQQFESLEVARIKHAAGKITDDQLAQTITHELSDMHANGFDKRTKQKVTQLLQSLPCSKQLDLLTTAKADGVFDDGNVSYQLARIAHKVRQAFNDETVPHTEERLKQIKHLTTRINEMKSHLPEKDQRDLEDYMSQWHKLQP
;
A
#
# COMPACT_ATOMS: atom_id res chain seq x y z
N MET A 1 45.96 -41.06 -8.48
CA MET A 1 46.89 -40.37 -9.40
C MET A 1 46.45 -38.95 -9.76
N ALA A 2 45.53 -38.68 -10.70
CA ALA A 2 45.18 -37.29 -11.06
C ALA A 2 44.57 -36.49 -9.88
N ILE A 3 43.74 -37.16 -9.06
CA ILE A 3 43.15 -36.59 -7.84
C ILE A 3 44.22 -36.33 -6.76
N GLU A 4 45.21 -37.23 -6.61
CA GLU A 4 46.34 -37.02 -5.69
C GLU A 4 47.25 -35.87 -6.14
N ALA A 5 47.52 -35.76 -7.45
CA ALA A 5 48.31 -34.66 -8.01
C ALA A 5 47.62 -33.28 -7.87
N LEU A 6 46.28 -33.23 -7.91
CA LEU A 6 45.51 -32.02 -7.61
C LEU A 6 45.57 -31.66 -6.12
N HIS A 7 45.53 -32.65 -5.24
CA HIS A 7 45.68 -32.45 -3.80
C HIS A 7 47.07 -31.89 -3.43
N GLU A 8 48.12 -32.27 -4.18
CA GLU A 8 49.50 -31.76 -4.00
C GLU A 8 49.80 -30.45 -4.76
N LYS A 9 48.78 -29.81 -5.36
CA LYS A 9 48.89 -28.56 -6.15
C LYS A 9 49.86 -28.64 -7.34
N GLN A 10 49.89 -29.78 -8.05
CA GLN A 10 50.69 -29.95 -9.27
C GLN A 10 49.78 -30.08 -10.53
N PRO A 11 49.24 -28.97 -11.04
CA PRO A 11 48.17 -28.98 -12.05
C PRO A 11 48.58 -29.58 -13.41
N GLU A 12 49.85 -29.46 -13.81
CA GLU A 12 50.33 -30.00 -15.10
C GLU A 12 50.48 -31.52 -15.11
N GLN A 13 50.80 -32.15 -13.97
CA GLN A 13 50.82 -33.61 -13.85
C GLN A 13 49.41 -34.20 -13.83
N ALA A 14 48.44 -33.52 -13.20
CA ALA A 14 47.04 -33.91 -13.24
C ALA A 14 46.48 -33.86 -14.67
N LYS A 15 46.86 -32.84 -15.44
CA LYS A 15 46.48 -32.68 -16.85
C LYS A 15 47.08 -33.76 -17.75
N GLN A 16 48.35 -34.14 -17.57
CA GLN A 16 48.98 -35.24 -18.30
C GLN A 16 48.37 -36.61 -17.96
N ALA A 17 47.99 -36.84 -16.70
CA ALA A 17 47.33 -38.08 -16.29
C ALA A 17 45.91 -38.23 -16.86
N LEU A 18 45.18 -37.12 -17.01
CA LEU A 18 43.85 -37.08 -17.62
C LEU A 18 43.87 -37.31 -19.15
N LEU A 19 44.93 -36.89 -19.83
CA LEU A 19 45.08 -37.10 -21.28
C LEU A 19 45.47 -38.54 -21.66
N ALA A 20 45.94 -39.35 -20.71
CA ALA A 20 46.44 -40.70 -20.97
C ALA A 20 45.37 -41.81 -20.90
N HIS A 21 44.17 -41.53 -20.35
CA HIS A 21 43.10 -42.50 -20.21
C HIS A 21 41.74 -41.87 -20.52
N PRO A 22 40.99 -42.33 -21.53
CA PRO A 22 39.64 -41.84 -21.77
C PRO A 22 38.72 -42.39 -20.68
N VAL A 23 38.28 -41.52 -19.78
CA VAL A 23 37.31 -41.85 -18.74
C VAL A 23 35.93 -41.44 -19.25
N ASP A 24 34.96 -42.33 -19.08
CA ASP A 24 33.54 -42.11 -19.37
C ASP A 24 33.03 -40.85 -18.64
N GLU A 25 32.37 -39.96 -19.39
CA GLU A 25 31.87 -38.67 -18.93
C GLU A 25 30.93 -38.81 -17.72
N GLN A 26 30.19 -39.93 -17.61
CA GLN A 26 29.38 -40.22 -16.43
C GLN A 26 30.21 -40.47 -15.18
N GLN A 27 31.36 -41.14 -15.29
CA GLN A 27 32.23 -41.39 -14.15
C GLN A 27 32.94 -40.11 -13.69
N PHE A 28 33.26 -39.20 -14.62
CA PHE A 28 33.78 -37.87 -14.28
C PHE A 28 32.74 -37.03 -13.53
N LEU A 29 31.50 -36.99 -14.01
CA LEU A 29 30.41 -36.26 -13.35
C LEU A 29 30.09 -36.84 -11.96
N GLN A 30 30.12 -38.16 -11.81
CA GLN A 30 29.89 -38.82 -10.51
C GLN A 30 31.04 -38.55 -9.53
N ALA A 31 32.30 -38.57 -9.99
CA ALA A 31 33.45 -38.21 -9.17
C ALA A 31 33.43 -36.72 -8.75
N ASN A 32 33.01 -35.83 -9.64
CA ASN A 32 32.88 -34.40 -9.33
C ASN A 32 31.76 -34.12 -8.33
N ALA A 33 30.63 -34.85 -8.43
CA ALA A 33 29.54 -34.76 -7.47
C ALA A 33 29.95 -35.26 -6.07
N ILE A 34 30.71 -36.36 -6.00
CA ILE A 34 31.25 -36.89 -4.73
C ILE A 34 32.27 -35.92 -4.13
N HIS A 35 33.19 -35.38 -4.94
CA HIS A 35 34.19 -34.41 -4.46
C HIS A 35 33.53 -33.10 -3.99
N THR A 36 32.46 -32.65 -4.66
CA THR A 36 31.70 -31.47 -4.24
C THR A 36 30.97 -31.73 -2.92
N ALA A 37 30.38 -32.91 -2.74
CA ALA A 37 29.73 -33.31 -1.50
C ALA A 37 30.72 -33.49 -0.34
N GLU A 38 31.93 -34.02 -0.60
CA GLU A 38 32.98 -34.16 0.41
C GLU A 38 33.64 -32.83 0.75
N SER A 39 33.86 -31.95 -0.23
CA SER A 39 34.34 -30.58 0.01
C SER A 39 33.34 -29.78 0.83
N GLN A 40 32.03 -29.99 0.63
CA GLN A 40 30.99 -29.37 1.43
C GLN A 40 30.98 -29.93 2.86
N ARG A 41 31.07 -31.27 3.04
CA ARG A 41 31.20 -31.89 4.37
C ARG A 41 32.45 -31.45 5.12
N GLN A 42 33.58 -31.28 4.42
CA GLN A 42 34.82 -30.80 5.03
C GLN A 42 34.71 -29.33 5.43
N ARG A 43 34.05 -28.47 4.63
CA ARG A 43 33.74 -27.07 5.01
C ARG A 43 32.82 -27.01 6.24
N ASP A 44 31.81 -27.86 6.30
CA ASP A 44 30.87 -27.92 7.43
C ASP A 44 31.54 -28.45 8.72
N SER A 45 32.60 -29.25 8.58
CA SER A 45 33.40 -29.77 9.71
C SER A 45 34.55 -28.85 10.17
N ALA A 46 34.95 -27.86 9.36
CA ALA A 46 36.17 -27.05 9.58
C ALA A 46 35.91 -25.61 10.09
N HIS A 47 34.69 -25.29 10.53
CA HIS A 47 34.38 -24.03 11.21
C HIS A 47 34.06 -24.24 12.68
N SER A 48 35.07 -24.70 13.43
CA SER A 48 35.22 -24.32 14.83
C SER A 48 36.22 -23.17 14.91
N LEU A 49 35.73 -21.95 15.13
CA LEU A 49 36.54 -20.83 15.60
C LEU A 49 35.96 -20.34 16.94
N PRO A 50 36.80 -19.73 17.79
CA PRO A 50 36.81 -19.99 19.23
C PRO A 50 35.75 -19.19 19.98
N ALA A 51 35.44 -19.69 21.18
CA ALA A 51 34.68 -19.00 22.20
C ALA A 51 35.26 -17.60 22.45
N LEU A 52 34.59 -16.58 21.90
CA LEU A 52 34.69 -15.21 22.40
C LEU A 52 33.60 -15.07 23.46
N ALA A 53 34.00 -15.24 24.72
CA ALA A 53 33.23 -14.78 25.85
C ALA A 53 33.13 -13.25 25.77
N ILE A 54 31.95 -12.72 25.47
CA ILE A 54 31.60 -11.34 25.80
C ILE A 54 30.66 -11.40 26.99
N VAL A 55 31.22 -11.05 28.14
CA VAL A 55 30.49 -10.75 29.37
C VAL A 55 29.89 -9.35 29.21
N LEU A 56 28.56 -9.31 29.34
CA LEU A 56 27.69 -8.24 29.85
C LEU A 56 28.11 -6.78 29.58
N ASP A 57 27.35 -6.11 28.72
CA ASP A 57 26.99 -4.71 28.93
C ASP A 57 25.57 -4.65 29.49
N SER A 58 25.39 -3.84 30.52
CA SER A 58 24.25 -3.80 31.43
C SER A 58 23.24 -2.75 31.02
N HIS A 59 22.56 -2.91 29.89
CA HIS A 59 21.31 -2.20 29.57
C HIS A 59 20.41 -3.10 28.73
N SER A 60 19.89 -4.17 29.34
CA SER A 60 18.86 -5.02 28.70
C SER A 60 17.58 -4.20 28.52
N HIS A 61 17.13 -4.02 27.28
CA HIS A 61 15.75 -3.64 27.01
C HIS A 61 14.82 -4.74 27.57
N ALA A 62 13.71 -4.35 28.18
CA ALA A 62 12.85 -5.24 28.98
C ALA A 62 12.17 -6.38 28.18
N ASN A 63 12.38 -6.47 26.87
CA ASN A 63 11.66 -7.39 25.96
C ASN A 63 12.57 -8.36 25.20
N ASP A 64 13.88 -8.42 25.49
CA ASP A 64 14.78 -9.38 24.85
C ASP A 64 14.69 -10.75 25.52
N HIS A 65 14.25 -11.77 24.76
CA HIS A 65 14.18 -13.14 25.25
C HIS A 65 15.49 -13.88 24.98
N GLN A 66 16.08 -14.49 26.01
CA GLN A 66 17.21 -15.40 25.83
C GLN A 66 16.70 -16.81 25.52
N ILE A 67 17.03 -17.32 24.33
CA ILE A 67 16.67 -18.67 23.89
C ILE A 67 17.28 -19.70 24.85
N LYS A 68 16.42 -20.54 25.46
CA LYS A 68 16.89 -21.68 26.27
C LYS A 68 17.43 -22.78 25.37
N LYS A 69 18.35 -23.58 25.92
CA LYS A 69 18.95 -24.71 25.20
C LYS A 69 17.88 -25.66 24.65
N ASN A 70 17.89 -25.85 23.34
CA ASN A 70 16.93 -26.67 22.57
C ASN A 70 15.48 -26.13 22.47
N GLU A 71 15.23 -24.85 22.79
CA GLU A 71 13.91 -24.24 22.59
C GLU A 71 13.73 -23.85 21.12
N THR A 72 12.60 -24.20 20.51
CA THR A 72 12.25 -23.79 19.13
C THR A 72 11.53 -22.44 19.12
N LEU A 73 11.57 -21.73 17.99
CA LEU A 73 10.86 -20.44 17.87
C LEU A 73 9.35 -20.62 18.07
N SER A 74 8.80 -21.75 17.62
CA SER A 74 7.39 -22.13 17.82
C SER A 74 7.03 -22.30 19.30
N GLU A 75 7.91 -22.90 20.12
CA GLU A 75 7.71 -23.04 21.56
C GLU A 75 7.79 -21.70 22.29
N ILE A 76 8.73 -20.84 21.89
CA ILE A 76 8.86 -19.46 22.42
C ILE A 76 7.59 -18.68 22.09
N VAL A 77 7.12 -18.73 20.84
CA VAL A 77 5.92 -18.02 20.39
C VAL A 77 4.66 -18.53 21.09
N ALA A 78 4.48 -19.85 21.16
CA ALA A 78 3.32 -20.44 21.84
C ALA A 78 3.25 -19.99 23.30
N ARG A 79 4.40 -19.93 23.98
CA ARG A 79 4.51 -19.56 25.39
C ARG A 79 4.36 -18.06 25.63
N GLU A 80 5.12 -17.22 24.94
CA GLU A 80 5.19 -15.78 25.18
C GLU A 80 3.93 -15.05 24.71
N PHE A 81 3.23 -15.59 23.70
CA PHE A 81 1.98 -15.01 23.18
C PHE A 81 0.74 -15.78 23.60
N ASN A 82 0.89 -16.79 24.48
CA ASN A 82 -0.20 -17.63 24.98
C ASN A 82 -1.09 -18.20 23.84
N LEU A 83 -0.45 -18.68 22.78
CA LEU A 83 -1.12 -19.27 21.62
C LEU A 83 -1.18 -20.79 21.77
N HIS A 84 -2.34 -21.38 21.49
CA HIS A 84 -2.56 -22.81 21.69
C HIS A 84 -2.85 -23.58 20.39
N ASP A 85 -3.22 -22.89 19.31
CA ASP A 85 -3.45 -23.51 18.01
C ASP A 85 -2.24 -23.32 17.08
N TRP A 86 -1.98 -24.34 16.28
CA TRP A 86 -0.81 -24.39 15.40
C TRP A 86 -0.80 -23.29 14.33
N ASN A 87 -1.95 -22.84 13.84
CA ASN A 87 -2.01 -21.84 12.78
C ASN A 87 -1.62 -20.45 13.31
N SER A 88 -2.11 -20.06 14.48
CA SER A 88 -1.72 -18.82 15.15
C SER A 88 -0.25 -18.84 15.55
N ILE A 89 0.24 -19.96 16.09
CA ILE A 89 1.67 -20.15 16.41
C ILE A 89 2.52 -19.95 15.15
N ARG A 90 2.18 -20.65 14.05
CA ARG A 90 2.93 -20.55 12.78
C ARG A 90 2.92 -19.15 12.18
N ALA A 91 1.79 -18.46 12.21
CA ALA A 91 1.68 -17.09 11.71
C ALA A 91 2.62 -16.14 12.49
N LYS A 92 2.61 -16.22 13.82
CA LYS A 92 3.44 -15.37 14.67
C LYS A 92 4.93 -15.75 14.63
N VAL A 93 5.26 -17.03 14.42
CA VAL A 93 6.63 -17.51 14.15
C VAL A 93 7.21 -16.87 12.88
N LEU A 94 6.44 -16.81 11.79
CA LEU A 94 6.90 -16.20 10.53
C LEU A 94 7.13 -14.69 10.68
N GLU A 95 6.26 -14.02 11.44
CA GLU A 95 6.40 -12.60 11.75
C GLU A 95 7.69 -12.31 12.54
N ILE A 96 7.93 -13.03 13.64
CA ILE A 96 9.13 -12.85 14.48
C ILE A 96 10.40 -13.28 13.72
N ALA A 97 10.33 -14.33 12.89
CA ALA A 97 11.44 -14.73 12.05
C ALA A 97 11.82 -13.64 11.04
N ALA A 98 10.85 -12.93 10.47
CA ALA A 98 11.09 -11.80 9.58
C ALA A 98 11.77 -10.63 10.32
N ILE A 99 11.29 -10.26 11.51
CA ILE A 99 11.86 -9.18 12.35
C ILE A 99 13.31 -9.48 12.73
N ASN A 100 13.62 -10.74 13.06
CA ASN A 100 14.95 -11.15 13.55
C ASN A 100 15.89 -11.69 12.44
N HIS A 101 15.47 -11.61 11.18
CA HIS A 101 16.18 -12.15 10.01
C HIS A 101 16.60 -13.63 10.18
N ILE A 102 15.65 -14.48 10.59
CA ILE A 102 15.86 -15.92 10.80
C ILE A 102 15.41 -16.67 9.55
N ALA A 103 16.36 -17.21 8.79
CA ALA A 103 16.10 -17.91 7.53
C ALA A 103 15.40 -19.27 7.71
N ASP A 104 15.61 -19.94 8.84
CA ASP A 104 14.98 -21.22 9.19
C ASP A 104 14.44 -21.13 10.62
N PRO A 105 13.13 -20.88 10.80
CA PRO A 105 12.50 -20.72 12.12
C PRO A 105 12.66 -21.94 13.04
N ASP A 106 12.92 -23.12 12.47
CA ASP A 106 13.12 -24.36 13.22
C ASP A 106 14.57 -24.53 13.71
N LYS A 107 15.49 -23.63 13.32
CA LYS A 107 16.92 -23.68 13.67
C LYS A 107 17.41 -22.38 14.31
N ILE A 108 16.84 -22.01 15.45
CA ILE A 108 17.38 -20.93 16.29
C ILE A 108 18.56 -21.44 17.15
N ARG A 109 19.55 -20.59 17.42
CA ARG A 109 20.78 -20.97 18.14
C ARG A 109 20.72 -20.51 19.60
N ASP A 110 21.16 -21.38 20.51
CA ASP A 110 21.28 -21.12 21.95
C ASP A 110 21.97 -19.77 22.25
N GLY A 111 21.40 -18.98 23.17
CA GLY A 111 22.00 -17.74 23.66
C GLY A 111 21.85 -16.51 22.77
N ARG A 112 21.19 -16.61 21.61
CA ARG A 112 20.82 -15.43 20.81
C ARG A 112 19.62 -14.72 21.47
N ALA A 113 19.68 -13.40 21.57
CA ALA A 113 18.53 -12.59 21.98
C ALA A 113 17.53 -12.51 20.81
N LEU A 114 16.24 -12.72 21.11
CA LEU A 114 15.15 -12.53 20.17
C LEU A 114 14.35 -11.28 20.54
N HIS A 115 14.16 -10.39 19.56
CA HIS A 115 13.19 -9.31 19.67
C HIS A 115 11.80 -9.88 19.41
N LEU A 116 10.95 -9.91 20.44
CA LEU A 116 9.60 -10.47 20.36
C LEU A 116 8.52 -9.41 20.07
N THR A 117 8.86 -8.12 20.04
CA THR A 117 7.88 -7.04 19.80
C THR A 117 7.97 -6.49 18.39
N GLU A 118 6.85 -5.90 17.93
CA GLU A 118 6.78 -5.16 16.67
C GLU A 118 7.81 -4.01 16.62
N PRO A 119 8.25 -3.56 15.44
CA PRO A 119 9.23 -2.48 15.28
C PRO A 119 8.77 -1.09 15.78
N GLU A 120 7.56 -0.93 16.30
CA GLU A 120 7.10 0.36 16.81
C GLU A 120 7.44 0.53 18.30
N HIS A 121 8.51 1.29 18.57
CA HIS A 121 8.66 2.25 19.70
C HIS A 121 10.10 2.68 20.02
N THR A 122 11.11 2.30 19.23
CA THR A 122 12.51 2.75 19.45
C THR A 122 12.77 4.23 19.11
N GLU A 123 11.87 4.92 18.42
CA GLU A 123 12.08 6.31 17.97
C GLU A 123 12.06 7.33 19.13
N LYS A 124 11.40 7.04 20.26
CA LYS A 124 11.33 7.96 21.41
C LYS A 124 12.57 7.97 22.32
N GLN A 125 13.45 6.97 22.24
CA GLN A 125 14.64 6.88 23.12
C GLN A 125 15.92 7.50 22.51
N ALA A 126 15.91 7.84 21.21
CA ALA A 126 17.03 8.52 20.56
C ALA A 126 17.02 10.05 20.77
N GLU A 127 15.88 10.64 21.14
CA GLU A 127 15.70 12.10 21.27
C GLU A 127 16.29 12.70 22.55
N GLN A 128 16.62 11.89 23.56
CA GLN A 128 17.03 12.39 24.87
C GLN A 128 18.51 12.78 24.99
N LYS A 129 19.30 12.65 23.93
CA LYS A 129 20.75 12.97 23.93
C LYS A 129 21.13 14.35 23.36
N LEU A 130 20.18 15.19 22.95
CA LEU A 130 20.49 16.47 22.29
C LEU A 130 19.93 17.73 22.95
N VAL A 131 19.26 17.63 24.11
CA VAL A 131 18.78 18.81 24.84
C VAL A 131 19.71 19.09 26.03
N ASP A 132 20.89 19.63 25.73
CA ASP A 132 21.66 20.44 26.68
C ASP A 132 22.71 21.24 25.89
N LYS A 133 22.30 22.39 25.34
CA LYS A 133 23.10 23.63 25.28
C LYS A 133 22.40 24.77 24.55
N ASP A 134 22.50 25.94 25.17
CA ASP A 134 22.46 27.29 24.62
C ASP A 134 21.10 27.97 24.39
N SER A 135 20.57 28.47 25.51
CA SER A 135 19.72 29.66 25.58
C SER A 135 20.57 30.94 25.73
N LYS A 136 20.58 31.87 24.75
CA LYS A 136 20.83 33.32 24.98
C LYS A 136 20.20 34.23 23.90
N SER A 137 19.11 34.91 24.32
CA SER A 137 18.77 36.35 24.16
C SER A 137 19.19 37.15 22.91
N HIS A 138 18.24 37.82 22.22
CA HIS A 138 17.88 39.26 22.39
C HIS A 138 16.80 39.75 21.37
N PRO A 139 16.21 40.97 21.54
CA PRO A 139 14.81 41.25 21.21
C PRO A 139 14.59 42.30 20.10
N ASP A 140 13.31 42.56 19.87
CA ASP A 140 12.68 43.75 19.27
C ASP A 140 12.88 44.01 17.77
N GLN A 141 11.75 43.94 17.04
CA GLN A 141 11.36 45.04 16.14
C GLN A 141 9.84 45.05 15.93
N ALA A 142 9.23 46.12 16.43
CA ALA A 142 7.87 46.54 16.15
C ALA A 142 7.80 47.16 14.76
N ASP A 143 6.81 46.77 13.95
CA ASP A 143 6.55 47.44 12.69
C ASP A 143 5.09 47.88 12.50
N LYS A 144 5.00 49.01 11.82
CA LYS A 144 3.90 49.97 11.84
C LYS A 144 2.73 49.57 10.94
N GLN A 145 1.54 49.82 11.44
CA GLN A 145 0.29 49.79 10.69
C GLN A 145 0.26 50.93 9.63
N VAL A 146 -0.12 50.59 8.41
CA VAL A 146 -0.61 51.51 7.37
C VAL A 146 -1.95 50.95 6.84
N PRO A 147 -3.02 51.75 6.72
CA PRO A 147 -4.35 51.24 6.42
C PRO A 147 -4.57 50.99 4.93
N ALA A 148 -5.22 49.85 4.63
CA ALA A 148 -5.62 49.43 3.30
C ALA A 148 -6.82 50.24 2.77
N LYS A 149 -6.73 50.61 1.48
CA LYS A 149 -7.83 51.19 0.69
C LYS A 149 -8.84 50.09 0.32
N LYS A 150 -10.12 50.39 0.54
CA LYS A 150 -11.29 49.67 0.02
C LYS A 150 -11.25 49.61 -1.52
N GLN A 151 -11.42 48.41 -2.08
CA GLN A 151 -11.91 48.20 -3.44
C GLN A 151 -13.18 47.33 -3.37
N GLU A 152 -14.21 47.79 -4.07
CA GLU A 152 -15.54 47.17 -4.18
C GLU A 152 -15.49 45.98 -5.16
N PRO A 153 -16.33 44.95 -4.96
CA PRO A 153 -16.46 43.85 -5.90
C PRO A 153 -17.45 44.22 -7.02
N THR A 154 -17.03 44.05 -8.27
CA THR A 154 -17.93 44.09 -9.43
C THR A 154 -18.44 42.69 -9.73
N ASP A 155 -19.76 42.52 -9.58
CA ASP A 155 -20.55 41.39 -10.06
C ASP A 155 -20.44 41.20 -11.57
N ALA A 156 -20.24 39.96 -12.00
CA ALA A 156 -20.47 39.52 -13.37
C ALA A 156 -21.36 38.26 -13.36
N THR A 157 -22.67 38.51 -13.41
CA THR A 157 -23.71 37.55 -13.79
C THR A 157 -23.53 37.12 -15.25
N ASP A 158 -23.26 35.84 -15.49
CA ASP A 158 -23.34 35.23 -16.82
C ASP A 158 -24.73 34.62 -17.06
N LYS A 159 -25.36 35.07 -18.15
CA LYS A 159 -26.70 34.70 -18.59
C LYS A 159 -26.65 33.40 -19.39
N GLN A 160 -27.33 32.37 -18.90
CA GLN A 160 -27.65 31.18 -19.68
C GLN A 160 -28.69 31.48 -20.77
N VAL A 161 -28.39 31.05 -22.00
CA VAL A 161 -29.31 30.97 -23.14
C VAL A 161 -29.76 29.51 -23.30
N PRO A 162 -31.07 29.21 -23.46
CA PRO A 162 -31.52 27.83 -23.58
C PRO A 162 -31.38 27.31 -25.02
N ALA A 163 -30.69 26.18 -25.16
CA ALA A 163 -30.59 25.43 -26.40
C ALA A 163 -31.85 24.60 -26.66
N LYS A 164 -32.31 24.64 -27.91
CA LYS A 164 -33.47 23.94 -28.46
C LYS A 164 -33.30 22.41 -28.40
N LYS A 165 -34.36 21.77 -27.92
CA LYS A 165 -34.66 20.34 -28.00
C LYS A 165 -34.74 19.89 -29.47
N GLN A 166 -33.96 18.88 -29.86
CA GLN A 166 -34.21 18.07 -31.05
C GLN A 166 -34.45 16.62 -30.58
N GLU A 167 -35.63 16.11 -30.93
CA GLU A 167 -36.01 14.70 -30.80
C GLU A 167 -35.28 13.87 -31.87
N PRO A 168 -34.78 12.67 -31.56
CA PRO A 168 -34.52 11.66 -32.56
C PRO A 168 -35.69 10.69 -32.67
N THR A 169 -36.13 10.55 -33.91
CA THR A 169 -37.12 9.61 -34.44
C THR A 169 -36.71 8.16 -34.27
N ASP A 170 -37.69 7.35 -33.89
CA ASP A 170 -37.70 5.89 -33.95
C ASP A 170 -37.37 5.35 -35.34
N THR A 171 -36.39 4.46 -35.42
CA THR A 171 -36.30 3.46 -36.49
C THR A 171 -36.08 2.09 -35.86
N ALA A 172 -37.17 1.33 -35.82
CA ALA A 172 -37.17 -0.11 -35.60
C ALA A 172 -36.54 -0.83 -36.79
N ASP A 173 -35.59 -1.73 -36.55
CA ASP A 173 -35.29 -2.79 -37.51
C ASP A 173 -34.90 -4.11 -36.82
N LYS A 174 -35.78 -5.08 -37.03
CA LYS A 174 -35.57 -6.51 -37.35
C LYS A 174 -34.56 -7.31 -36.55
N GLN A 175 -35.13 -8.14 -35.68
CA GLN A 175 -34.55 -9.36 -35.12
C GLN A 175 -34.17 -10.37 -36.23
N VAL A 176 -32.97 -10.93 -36.12
CA VAL A 176 -32.51 -12.14 -36.82
C VAL A 176 -32.17 -13.18 -35.74
N PRO A 177 -32.56 -14.47 -35.90
CA PRO A 177 -32.43 -15.46 -34.84
C PRO A 177 -31.00 -16.03 -34.78
N VAL A 178 -30.34 -15.86 -33.62
CA VAL A 178 -29.05 -16.49 -33.33
C VAL A 178 -29.28 -17.93 -32.87
N LYS A 179 -28.66 -18.88 -33.57
CA LYS A 179 -28.61 -20.29 -33.23
C LYS A 179 -27.80 -20.50 -31.95
N LYS A 180 -28.40 -21.25 -31.01
CA LYS A 180 -27.72 -21.83 -29.85
C LYS A 180 -26.68 -22.86 -30.31
N GLN A 181 -25.41 -22.65 -29.95
CA GLN A 181 -24.42 -23.71 -29.86
C GLN A 181 -23.96 -23.78 -28.39
N GLY A 182 -24.16 -24.95 -27.79
CA GLY A 182 -23.72 -25.25 -26.43
C GLY A 182 -22.21 -25.38 -26.40
N SER A 183 -21.61 -24.73 -25.41
CA SER A 183 -20.24 -24.94 -24.97
C SER A 183 -20.32 -25.78 -23.70
N THR A 184 -19.74 -26.97 -23.75
CA THR A 184 -19.48 -27.83 -22.58
C THR A 184 -18.06 -27.55 -22.07
N ASP A 185 -17.97 -27.46 -20.75
CA ASP A 185 -16.76 -27.43 -19.94
C ASP A 185 -15.71 -28.46 -20.33
N THR A 186 -14.44 -28.04 -20.38
CA THR A 186 -13.28 -28.78 -19.84
C THR A 186 -12.03 -27.90 -19.96
N ALA A 187 -11.70 -27.21 -18.87
CA ALA A 187 -10.38 -26.61 -18.67
C ALA A 187 -9.73 -27.36 -17.51
N ASP A 188 -8.80 -28.27 -17.83
CA ASP A 188 -7.72 -28.66 -16.92
C ASP A 188 -6.65 -29.47 -17.67
N LYS A 189 -5.38 -29.13 -17.37
CA LYS A 189 -4.11 -29.71 -17.83
C LYS A 189 -3.52 -29.18 -19.14
N ILE A 190 -2.72 -28.12 -19.02
CA ILE A 190 -1.55 -27.91 -19.86
C ILE A 190 -0.32 -28.21 -19.00
N GLN A 191 0.32 -29.36 -19.27
CA GLN A 191 1.66 -29.68 -18.77
C GLN A 191 2.68 -29.26 -19.84
N ASN A 192 3.76 -28.63 -19.39
CA ASN A 192 4.94 -28.30 -20.19
C ASN A 192 5.53 -29.56 -20.82
N ALA A 193 5.41 -29.69 -22.14
CA ALA A 193 6.15 -30.68 -22.93
C ALA A 193 7.33 -29.98 -23.64
N PRO A 194 8.52 -30.60 -23.70
CA PRO A 194 9.66 -30.05 -24.43
C PRO A 194 9.38 -30.10 -25.94
N LEU A 195 9.66 -29.00 -26.65
CA LEU A 195 9.65 -28.95 -28.12
C LEU A 195 10.69 -29.94 -28.68
N GLU A 196 10.20 -31.00 -29.34
CA GLU A 196 11.04 -31.91 -30.13
C GLU A 196 11.62 -31.17 -31.35
N GLN A 197 12.96 -31.13 -31.40
CA GLN A 197 13.71 -30.60 -32.54
C GLN A 197 13.69 -31.62 -33.70
N HIS A 198 12.80 -31.39 -34.67
CA HIS A 198 12.92 -32.02 -35.98
C HIS A 198 14.08 -31.38 -36.76
N LYS A 199 15.17 -32.13 -36.93
CA LYS A 199 16.24 -31.80 -37.88
C LYS A 199 15.76 -32.10 -39.30
N THR A 200 15.50 -31.06 -40.08
CA THR A 200 15.44 -31.14 -41.54
C THR A 200 16.58 -30.30 -42.10
N ASP A 201 17.57 -30.99 -42.67
CA ASP A 201 18.68 -30.41 -43.42
C ASP A 201 18.16 -29.94 -44.79
N ASP A 202 17.64 -28.72 -44.87
CA ASP A 202 17.53 -28.01 -46.15
C ASP A 202 17.79 -26.51 -45.92
N ALA A 203 18.96 -26.06 -46.37
CA ALA A 203 19.54 -24.73 -46.10
C ALA A 203 18.94 -23.64 -47.00
N GLY A 204 17.61 -23.51 -46.98
CA GLY A 204 16.94 -22.27 -47.35
C GLY A 204 17.03 -21.31 -46.15
N THR A 205 17.54 -20.10 -46.36
CA THR A 205 17.50 -19.02 -45.36
C THR A 205 16.05 -18.69 -45.03
N ALA A 206 15.43 -19.43 -44.11
CA ALA A 206 14.12 -19.14 -43.59
C ALA A 206 14.18 -17.75 -42.94
N THR A 207 13.41 -16.81 -43.47
CA THR A 207 13.29 -15.47 -42.90
C THR A 207 12.64 -15.59 -41.53
N GLU A 208 13.38 -15.22 -40.47
CA GLU A 208 12.91 -15.13 -39.08
C GLU A 208 11.55 -14.40 -39.02
N SER A 209 10.57 -14.99 -38.35
CA SER A 209 9.26 -14.36 -38.20
C SER A 209 9.34 -13.08 -37.36
N PRO A 210 8.45 -12.10 -37.53
CA PRO A 210 8.43 -10.89 -36.71
C PRO A 210 8.36 -11.18 -35.20
N ARG A 211 7.64 -12.24 -34.83
CA ARG A 211 7.54 -12.72 -33.45
C ARG A 211 8.85 -13.29 -32.90
N GLU A 212 9.52 -14.17 -33.65
CA GLU A 212 10.83 -14.72 -33.26
C GLU A 212 11.87 -13.62 -33.11
N LYS A 213 11.86 -12.65 -34.03
CA LYS A 213 12.73 -11.47 -33.96
C LYS A 213 12.49 -10.66 -32.68
N ALA A 214 11.24 -10.33 -32.36
CA ALA A 214 10.90 -9.56 -31.17
C ALA A 214 11.27 -10.30 -29.86
N LEU A 215 11.03 -11.62 -29.82
CA LEU A 215 11.45 -12.44 -28.68
C LEU A 215 12.97 -12.48 -28.53
N ARG A 216 13.72 -12.63 -29.64
CA ARG A 216 15.19 -12.63 -29.61
C ARG A 216 15.75 -11.29 -29.16
N GLU A 217 15.20 -10.18 -29.64
CA GLU A 217 15.59 -8.82 -29.21
C GLU A 217 15.30 -8.61 -27.72
N CYS A 218 14.13 -9.04 -27.24
CA CYS A 218 13.80 -9.03 -25.81
C CYS A 218 14.77 -9.89 -24.98
N GLN A 219 15.14 -11.09 -25.45
CA GLN A 219 16.08 -11.97 -24.75
C GLN A 219 17.50 -11.37 -24.71
N GLN A 220 17.94 -10.73 -25.78
CA GLN A 220 19.24 -10.05 -25.82
C GLN A 220 19.33 -8.96 -24.76
N GLU A 221 18.26 -8.16 -24.62
CA GLU A 221 18.22 -7.11 -23.61
C GLU A 221 18.08 -7.66 -22.19
N HIS A 222 17.31 -8.73 -22.00
CA HIS A 222 17.25 -9.47 -20.74
C HIS A 222 18.66 -9.94 -20.29
N ASP A 223 19.40 -10.59 -21.20
CA ASP A 223 20.72 -11.12 -20.90
C ASP A 223 21.73 -9.99 -20.60
N HIS A 224 21.63 -8.89 -21.35
CA HIS A 224 22.41 -7.69 -21.10
C HIS A 224 22.14 -7.09 -19.73
N LEU A 225 20.86 -6.92 -19.36
CA LEU A 225 20.46 -6.41 -18.06
C LEU A 225 20.98 -7.28 -16.91
N LEU A 226 20.86 -8.61 -17.04
CA LEU A 226 21.36 -9.53 -16.02
C LEU A 226 22.89 -9.54 -15.92
N ASP A 227 23.62 -9.37 -17.02
CA ASP A 227 25.08 -9.20 -16.98
C ASP A 227 25.48 -7.89 -16.28
N GLN A 228 24.79 -6.78 -16.54
CA GLN A 228 25.01 -5.52 -15.83
C GLN A 228 24.75 -5.66 -14.33
N ALA A 229 23.62 -6.27 -13.96
CA ALA A 229 23.34 -6.62 -12.57
C ALA A 229 24.43 -7.53 -11.99
N TYR A 230 24.91 -8.52 -12.75
CA TYR A 230 25.96 -9.42 -12.33
C TYR A 230 27.25 -8.70 -11.91
N GLN A 231 27.62 -7.68 -12.69
CA GLN A 231 28.84 -6.90 -12.51
C GLN A 231 28.73 -5.87 -11.39
N LYS A 232 27.54 -5.30 -11.16
CA LYS A 232 27.35 -4.11 -10.31
C LYS A 232 26.71 -4.37 -8.95
N MET A 233 25.85 -5.38 -8.85
CA MET A 233 25.13 -5.70 -7.62
C MET A 233 25.86 -6.75 -6.79
N THR A 234 25.67 -6.71 -5.47
CA THR A 234 26.08 -7.79 -4.56
C THR A 234 25.29 -9.08 -4.84
N THR A 235 25.73 -10.22 -4.31
CA THR A 235 25.01 -11.50 -4.52
C THR A 235 23.55 -11.46 -4.08
N SER A 236 23.26 -10.87 -2.91
CA SER A 236 21.89 -10.77 -2.38
C SER A 236 21.01 -9.87 -3.26
N GLU A 237 21.52 -8.70 -3.62
CA GLU A 237 20.87 -7.76 -4.55
C GLU A 237 20.54 -8.45 -5.88
N ARG A 238 21.52 -9.13 -6.50
CA ARG A 238 21.33 -9.88 -7.75
C ARG A 238 20.27 -10.96 -7.67
N GLU A 239 20.21 -11.71 -6.58
CA GLU A 239 19.21 -12.78 -6.42
C GLU A 239 17.80 -12.20 -6.37
N GLN A 240 17.62 -11.09 -5.67
CA GLN A 240 16.34 -10.37 -5.57
C GLN A 240 15.97 -9.71 -6.91
N PHE A 241 16.94 -9.08 -7.56
CA PHE A 241 16.77 -8.49 -8.88
C PHE A 241 16.36 -9.53 -9.91
N ALA A 242 17.08 -10.65 -10.01
CA ALA A 242 16.76 -11.74 -10.92
C ALA A 242 15.40 -12.41 -10.59
N ALA A 243 15.01 -12.46 -9.31
CA ALA A 243 13.66 -12.91 -8.94
C ALA A 243 12.58 -11.94 -9.45
N SER A 244 12.81 -10.64 -9.37
CA SER A 244 11.91 -9.62 -9.89
C SER A 244 11.81 -9.68 -11.42
N VAL A 245 12.94 -9.88 -12.13
CA VAL A 245 12.94 -10.11 -13.59
C VAL A 245 12.06 -11.31 -13.95
N ARG A 246 12.26 -12.46 -13.31
CA ARG A 246 11.42 -13.66 -13.55
C ARG A 246 9.95 -13.44 -13.27
N GLN A 247 9.63 -12.71 -12.20
CA GLN A 247 8.25 -12.38 -11.86
C GLN A 247 7.63 -11.44 -12.88
N PHE A 248 8.35 -10.43 -13.37
CA PHE A 248 7.88 -9.59 -14.47
C PHE A 248 7.63 -10.39 -15.75
N GLU A 249 8.55 -11.29 -16.11
CA GLU A 249 8.38 -12.18 -17.27
C GLU A 249 7.11 -13.04 -17.16
N SER A 250 6.78 -13.50 -15.96
CA SER A 250 5.57 -14.29 -15.71
C SER A 250 4.27 -13.50 -15.96
N ARG A 251 4.32 -12.16 -15.96
CA ARG A 251 3.20 -11.27 -16.29
C ARG A 251 3.04 -11.04 -17.79
N MET A 252 4.03 -11.39 -18.61
CA MET A 252 3.99 -11.09 -20.05
C MET A 252 2.80 -11.69 -20.79
N PRO A 253 2.34 -12.92 -20.49
CA PRO A 253 1.11 -13.45 -21.06
C PRO A 253 -0.14 -12.62 -20.72
N GLU A 254 -0.19 -12.02 -19.53
CA GLU A 254 -1.31 -11.17 -19.11
C GLU A 254 -1.29 -9.84 -19.86
N LEU A 255 -0.09 -9.27 -20.07
CA LEU A 255 0.07 -8.05 -20.88
C LEU A 255 -0.28 -8.29 -22.35
N ALA A 256 0.14 -9.42 -22.93
CA ALA A 256 -0.28 -9.82 -24.27
C ALA A 256 -1.82 -9.97 -24.33
N ARG A 257 -2.43 -10.66 -23.37
CA ARG A 257 -3.89 -10.82 -23.29
C ARG A 257 -4.60 -9.47 -23.18
N SER A 258 -4.07 -8.49 -22.44
CA SER A 258 -4.68 -7.17 -22.36
C SER A 258 -4.68 -6.46 -23.71
N TYR A 259 -3.59 -6.55 -24.48
CA TYR A 259 -3.54 -6.03 -25.85
C TYR A 259 -4.48 -6.77 -26.80
N GLU A 260 -4.64 -8.09 -26.67
CA GLU A 260 -5.63 -8.86 -27.43
C GLU A 260 -7.05 -8.36 -27.16
N MET A 261 -7.41 -8.15 -25.89
CA MET A 261 -8.72 -7.61 -25.50
C MET A 261 -8.95 -6.18 -26.00
N GLN A 262 -7.88 -5.41 -26.24
CA GLN A 262 -7.93 -4.09 -26.91
C GLN A 262 -8.10 -4.18 -28.44
N GLY A 263 -8.32 -5.38 -28.99
CA GLY A 263 -8.58 -5.61 -30.41
C GLY A 263 -7.33 -5.94 -31.25
N MET A 264 -6.17 -6.13 -30.62
CA MET A 264 -4.98 -6.63 -31.31
C MET A 264 -5.13 -8.13 -31.61
N ASN A 265 -4.62 -8.61 -32.74
CA ASN A 265 -4.53 -10.06 -32.93
C ASN A 265 -3.45 -10.64 -32.00
N ARG A 266 -3.55 -11.94 -31.70
CA ARG A 266 -2.66 -12.63 -30.76
C ARG A 266 -1.17 -12.47 -31.07
N GLU A 267 -0.77 -12.60 -32.34
CA GLU A 267 0.65 -12.50 -32.70
C GLU A 267 1.19 -11.08 -32.47
N ASP A 268 0.46 -10.06 -32.92
CA ASP A 268 0.84 -8.66 -32.69
C ASP A 268 0.84 -8.29 -31.20
N ALA A 269 -0.08 -8.87 -30.42
CA ALA A 269 -0.17 -8.66 -28.99
C ALA A 269 1.04 -9.24 -28.25
N GLU A 270 1.45 -10.46 -28.60
CA GLU A 270 2.67 -11.08 -28.08
C GLU A 270 3.92 -10.28 -28.50
N ILE A 271 4.00 -9.83 -29.77
CA ILE A 271 5.09 -8.96 -30.24
C ILE A 271 5.15 -7.64 -29.44
N ARG A 272 4.00 -7.01 -29.21
CA ARG A 272 3.92 -5.77 -28.44
C ARG A 272 4.35 -6.00 -26.99
N ALA A 273 3.93 -7.10 -26.39
CA ALA A 273 4.34 -7.50 -25.04
C ALA A 273 5.88 -7.66 -24.96
N PHE A 274 6.51 -8.40 -25.89
CA PHE A 274 7.98 -8.51 -25.91
C PHE A 274 8.70 -7.17 -26.07
N LYS A 275 8.18 -6.27 -26.91
CA LYS A 275 8.75 -4.92 -27.06
C LYS A 275 8.60 -4.08 -25.79
N GLU A 276 7.49 -4.23 -25.07
CA GLU A 276 7.30 -3.53 -23.80
C GLU A 276 8.31 -4.02 -22.77
N ALA A 277 8.48 -5.34 -22.64
CA ALA A 277 9.47 -5.94 -21.75
C ALA A 277 10.90 -5.52 -22.10
N GLN A 278 11.28 -5.61 -23.38
CA GLN A 278 12.56 -5.14 -23.89
C GLN A 278 12.84 -3.69 -23.47
N LYS A 279 11.92 -2.77 -23.75
CA LYS A 279 12.09 -1.36 -23.38
C LYS A 279 12.18 -1.17 -21.87
N THR A 280 11.40 -1.91 -21.08
CA THR A 280 11.52 -1.88 -19.62
C THR A 280 12.94 -2.28 -19.19
N TYR A 281 13.50 -3.35 -19.75
CA TYR A 281 14.88 -3.75 -19.49
C TYR A 281 15.89 -2.68 -19.90
N GLU A 282 15.73 -2.06 -21.08
CA GLU A 282 16.59 -0.96 -21.53
C GLU A 282 16.59 0.20 -20.53
N GLN A 283 15.42 0.62 -20.01
CA GLN A 283 15.34 1.74 -19.06
C GLN A 283 15.98 1.40 -17.71
N ILE A 284 15.82 0.16 -17.24
CA ILE A 284 16.44 -0.30 -15.98
C ILE A 284 17.96 -0.47 -16.17
N GLY A 285 18.40 -0.97 -17.32
CA GLY A 285 19.81 -1.05 -17.70
C GLY A 285 20.46 0.33 -17.69
N ARG A 286 19.79 1.35 -18.25
CA ARG A 286 20.26 2.75 -18.19
C ARG A 286 20.57 3.25 -16.78
N LEU A 287 19.81 2.82 -15.75
CA LEU A 287 20.10 3.19 -14.36
C LEU A 287 21.43 2.57 -13.89
N ILE A 288 21.62 1.27 -14.16
CA ILE A 288 22.81 0.51 -13.74
C ILE A 288 24.08 1.00 -14.46
N GLU A 289 23.95 1.31 -15.75
CA GLU A 289 25.09 1.67 -16.61
C GLU A 289 25.49 3.14 -16.55
N ALA A 290 24.54 4.02 -16.16
CA ALA A 290 24.79 5.44 -16.12
C ALA A 290 26.02 5.77 -15.28
N LYS A 291 26.87 6.65 -15.81
CA LYS A 291 28.00 7.20 -15.07
C LYS A 291 27.51 8.23 -14.07
N ASP A 292 28.26 8.40 -12.99
CA ASP A 292 27.98 9.47 -12.02
C ASP A 292 27.95 10.84 -12.70
N ASN A 293 26.87 11.56 -12.44
CA ASN A 293 26.71 12.95 -12.86
C ASN A 293 27.01 13.84 -11.65
N PRO A 294 28.16 14.53 -11.58
CA PRO A 294 28.55 15.31 -10.40
C PRO A 294 27.62 16.51 -10.13
N THR A 295 26.71 16.82 -11.04
CA THR A 295 25.71 17.88 -10.83
C THR A 295 24.48 17.37 -10.08
N LEU A 296 24.23 16.06 -10.04
CA LEU A 296 23.10 15.42 -9.38
C LEU A 296 23.55 14.72 -8.08
N PRO A 297 22.68 14.64 -7.05
CA PRO A 297 23.00 13.96 -5.80
C PRO A 297 22.73 12.44 -5.84
N VAL A 298 22.53 11.86 -7.02
CA VAL A 298 22.23 10.42 -7.18
C VAL A 298 23.51 9.66 -7.49
N THR A 299 24.00 8.90 -6.50
CA THR A 299 25.19 8.06 -6.57
C THR A 299 24.96 6.78 -7.38
N GLU A 300 26.05 6.11 -7.79
CA GLU A 300 25.97 4.78 -8.43
C GLU A 300 25.18 3.77 -7.57
N HIS A 301 25.44 3.71 -6.26
CA HIS A 301 24.71 2.81 -5.38
C HIS A 301 23.20 3.11 -5.35
N GLN A 302 22.82 4.38 -5.28
CA GLN A 302 21.41 4.77 -5.36
C GLN A 302 20.78 4.41 -6.71
N ARG A 303 21.51 4.55 -7.83
CA ARG A 303 20.99 4.11 -9.14
C ARG A 303 20.78 2.60 -9.20
N ILE A 304 21.66 1.81 -8.57
CA ILE A 304 21.48 0.37 -8.44
C ILE A 304 20.22 0.06 -7.62
N THR A 305 20.03 0.69 -6.46
CA THR A 305 18.80 0.54 -5.66
C THR A 305 17.55 0.94 -6.43
N LEU A 306 17.59 2.05 -7.17
CA LEU A 306 16.49 2.48 -8.03
C LEU A 306 16.18 1.46 -9.13
N ALA A 307 17.20 0.82 -9.71
CA ALA A 307 17.00 -0.25 -10.69
C ALA A 307 16.30 -1.46 -10.07
N GLU A 308 16.69 -1.88 -8.87
CA GLU A 308 16.03 -2.96 -8.13
C GLU A 308 14.57 -2.65 -7.82
N GLN A 309 14.30 -1.47 -7.27
CA GLN A 309 12.95 -1.02 -6.92
C GLN A 309 12.06 -0.89 -8.17
N THR A 310 12.58 -0.29 -9.25
CA THR A 310 11.86 -0.17 -10.53
C THR A 310 11.52 -1.55 -11.11
N MET A 311 12.46 -2.50 -11.05
CA MET A 311 12.21 -3.87 -11.49
C MET A 311 11.19 -4.58 -10.60
N GLN A 312 11.24 -4.36 -9.29
CA GLN A 312 10.25 -4.89 -8.35
C GLN A 312 8.85 -4.33 -8.62
N HIS A 313 8.71 -3.04 -8.90
CA HIS A 313 7.43 -2.42 -9.25
C HIS A 313 6.87 -2.93 -10.57
N ALA A 314 7.73 -3.07 -11.58
CA ALA A 314 7.35 -3.73 -12.82
C ALA A 314 7.04 -5.23 -12.60
N ALA A 315 7.59 -5.90 -11.60
CA ALA A 315 7.24 -7.29 -11.28
C ALA A 315 5.91 -7.40 -10.51
N ASN A 316 5.61 -6.44 -9.65
CA ASN A 316 4.44 -6.43 -8.79
C ASN A 316 3.89 -5.00 -8.57
N PRO A 317 3.07 -4.48 -9.49
CA PRO A 317 2.59 -3.09 -9.37
C PRO A 317 1.73 -2.82 -8.13
N THR A 318 1.08 -3.84 -7.56
CA THR A 318 0.24 -3.69 -6.35
C THR A 318 1.06 -3.71 -5.04
N SER A 319 2.40 -3.66 -5.10
CA SER A 319 3.22 -3.39 -3.92
C SER A 319 3.72 -1.96 -3.85
N ILE A 320 3.22 -1.07 -4.71
CA ILE A 320 3.62 0.33 -4.77
C ILE A 320 2.73 1.11 -3.81
N ASP A 321 3.33 1.67 -2.76
CA ASP A 321 2.62 2.40 -1.71
C ASP A 321 2.96 3.89 -1.71
N GLN A 322 2.00 4.72 -1.28
CA GLN A 322 2.21 6.18 -1.17
C GLN A 322 3.05 6.56 0.06
N GLY A 323 3.18 5.65 1.02
CA GLY A 323 3.83 5.92 2.30
C GLY A 323 3.05 6.92 3.17
N LYS A 324 3.77 7.76 3.91
CA LYS A 324 3.17 8.82 4.75
C LYS A 324 2.78 10.09 3.96
N HIS A 325 2.93 10.09 2.65
CA HIS A 325 2.78 11.26 1.79
C HIS A 325 1.36 11.41 1.24
N ARG A 326 0.97 12.59 0.78
CA ARG A 326 -0.38 12.90 0.26
C ARG A 326 -0.47 12.73 -1.25
N THR A 327 0.16 11.68 -1.75
CA THR A 327 0.34 11.41 -3.19
C THR A 327 -0.54 10.27 -3.72
N CYS A 328 -1.63 9.91 -3.01
CA CYS A 328 -2.51 8.79 -3.40
C CYS A 328 -2.91 8.81 -4.88
N SER A 329 -3.27 9.97 -5.44
CA SER A 329 -3.69 10.10 -6.83
C SER A 329 -2.59 9.79 -7.85
N VAL A 330 -1.35 10.24 -7.62
CA VAL A 330 -0.23 9.90 -8.50
C VAL A 330 0.33 8.52 -8.24
N ASN A 331 0.18 7.99 -7.02
CA ASN A 331 0.53 6.60 -6.72
C ASN A 331 -0.42 5.62 -7.44
N SER A 332 -1.73 5.87 -7.51
CA SER A 332 -2.62 5.07 -8.36
C SER A 332 -2.27 5.16 -9.86
N VAL A 333 -1.82 6.33 -10.32
CA VAL A 333 -1.28 6.49 -11.69
C VAL A 333 0.01 5.69 -11.87
N GLU A 334 0.86 5.63 -10.86
CA GLU A 334 2.09 4.82 -10.84
C GLU A 334 1.78 3.33 -10.99
N THR A 335 0.95 2.77 -10.11
CA THR A 335 0.47 1.38 -10.18
C THR A 335 -0.09 1.07 -11.57
N ARG A 336 -0.96 1.94 -12.09
CA ARG A 336 -1.54 1.76 -13.42
C ARG A 336 -0.46 1.76 -14.51
N THR A 337 0.48 2.72 -14.48
CA THR A 337 1.53 2.85 -15.49
C THR A 337 2.44 1.61 -15.48
N TYR A 338 2.87 1.11 -14.32
CA TYR A 338 3.63 -0.14 -14.21
C TYR A 338 2.83 -1.38 -14.63
N THR A 339 1.49 -1.30 -14.59
CA THR A 339 0.63 -2.40 -15.03
C THR A 339 0.49 -2.42 -16.55
N SER A 340 0.23 -1.29 -17.19
CA SER A 340 -0.11 -1.23 -18.63
C SER A 340 1.06 -0.87 -19.57
N THR A 341 2.01 -0.07 -19.09
CA THR A 341 3.16 0.46 -19.86
C THR A 341 4.39 0.60 -18.97
N PRO A 342 4.92 -0.50 -18.39
CA PRO A 342 6.02 -0.46 -17.44
C PRO A 342 7.29 0.22 -17.98
N SER A 343 7.51 0.23 -19.30
CA SER A 343 8.65 0.93 -19.89
C SER A 343 8.58 2.44 -19.71
N GLU A 344 7.39 3.05 -19.72
CA GLU A 344 7.23 4.49 -19.52
C GLU A 344 7.41 4.90 -18.05
N ALA A 345 7.00 4.06 -17.11
CA ALA A 345 7.28 4.27 -15.69
C ALA A 345 8.79 4.17 -15.40
N ALA A 346 9.43 3.11 -15.90
CA ALA A 346 10.87 2.92 -15.77
C ALA A 346 11.65 4.07 -16.45
N ARG A 347 11.19 4.56 -17.60
CA ARG A 347 11.79 5.71 -18.30
C ARG A 347 11.75 6.97 -17.45
N MET A 348 10.64 7.26 -16.76
CA MET A 348 10.54 8.41 -15.88
C MET A 348 11.58 8.34 -14.75
N VAL A 349 11.66 7.20 -14.05
CA VAL A 349 12.64 7.01 -12.97
C VAL A 349 14.08 7.13 -13.50
N ALA A 350 14.38 6.49 -14.63
CA ALA A 350 15.69 6.54 -15.26
C ALA A 350 16.09 7.96 -15.68
N ASP A 351 15.21 8.69 -16.37
CA ASP A 351 15.47 10.06 -16.83
C ASP A 351 15.70 11.01 -15.65
N LEU A 352 14.85 10.96 -14.63
CA LEU A 352 14.98 11.79 -13.42
C LEU A 352 16.27 11.47 -12.64
N ALA A 353 16.58 10.20 -12.43
CA ALA A 353 17.76 9.79 -11.68
C ALA A 353 19.09 10.12 -12.39
N THR A 354 19.11 10.06 -13.73
CA THR A 354 20.35 10.23 -14.51
C THR A 354 20.56 11.65 -15.03
N THR A 355 19.47 12.39 -15.27
CA THR A 355 19.53 13.74 -15.85
C THR A 355 18.91 14.83 -14.99
N GLY A 356 18.12 14.47 -13.96
CA GLY A 356 17.34 15.42 -13.17
C GLY A 356 16.13 16.00 -13.89
N GLU A 357 15.85 15.55 -15.12
CA GLU A 357 14.73 16.02 -15.94
C GLU A 357 13.99 14.85 -16.60
N TYR A 358 12.71 15.06 -16.89
CA TYR A 358 11.86 14.11 -17.62
C TYR A 358 11.05 14.86 -18.68
N ARG A 359 10.76 14.18 -19.79
CA ARG A 359 9.87 14.70 -20.84
C ARG A 359 8.75 13.71 -21.12
N THR A 360 7.52 14.23 -21.04
CA THR A 360 6.31 13.44 -21.27
C THR A 360 6.23 12.92 -22.70
N THR A 361 5.58 11.77 -22.87
CA THR A 361 5.44 11.10 -24.16
C THR A 361 4.55 11.88 -25.10
N ARG A 362 3.44 12.43 -24.59
CA ARG A 362 2.39 13.05 -25.42
C ARG A 362 2.73 14.45 -25.90
N ASP A 363 2.83 15.40 -24.96
CA ASP A 363 2.97 16.82 -25.27
C ASP A 363 4.39 17.35 -24.99
N HIS A 364 5.32 16.45 -24.68
CA HIS A 364 6.73 16.77 -24.40
C HIS A 364 6.94 17.82 -23.29
N VAL A 365 6.04 17.84 -22.31
CA VAL A 365 6.14 18.67 -21.11
C VAL A 365 7.43 18.31 -20.39
N LYS A 366 8.26 19.31 -20.12
CA LYS A 366 9.54 19.13 -19.43
C LYS A 366 9.36 19.33 -17.94
N VAL A 367 9.67 18.30 -17.16
CA VAL A 367 9.77 18.36 -15.69
C VAL A 367 11.24 18.41 -15.32
N VAL A 368 11.61 19.25 -14.35
CA VAL A 368 12.97 19.35 -13.80
C VAL A 368 12.86 19.32 -12.29
N LEU A 369 13.55 18.38 -11.65
CA LEU A 369 13.56 18.23 -10.20
C LEU A 369 14.75 18.97 -9.59
N ASN A 370 14.56 19.46 -8.36
CA ASN A 370 15.66 20.03 -7.60
C ASN A 370 16.50 18.90 -6.98
N LYS A 371 17.69 19.24 -6.48
CA LYS A 371 18.59 18.25 -5.86
C LYS A 371 17.97 17.56 -4.65
N ASP A 372 17.21 18.30 -3.85
CA ASP A 372 16.58 17.75 -2.66
C ASP A 372 15.53 16.69 -3.02
N ASP A 373 14.77 16.89 -4.11
CA ASP A 373 13.78 15.93 -4.60
C ASP A 373 14.40 14.61 -5.11
N LEU A 374 15.64 14.69 -5.61
CA LEU A 374 16.40 13.53 -6.11
C LEU A 374 17.03 12.70 -4.98
N THR A 375 17.14 13.28 -3.79
CA THR A 375 17.69 12.61 -2.61
C THR A 375 16.56 11.85 -1.92
N PRO A 376 16.72 10.56 -1.57
CA PRO A 376 15.67 9.84 -0.85
C PRO A 376 15.38 10.55 0.46
N ASP A 377 14.10 10.78 0.74
CA ASP A 377 13.67 11.32 2.02
C ASP A 377 13.85 10.30 3.16
N GLN A 378 13.44 10.66 4.38
CA GLN A 378 13.62 9.78 5.55
C GLN A 378 12.90 8.43 5.40
N GLU A 379 11.77 8.40 4.69
CA GLU A 379 10.98 7.21 4.46
C GLU A 379 11.60 6.37 3.34
N ALA A 380 11.85 6.98 2.18
CA ALA A 380 12.47 6.34 1.02
C ALA A 380 13.89 5.81 1.33
N ALA A 381 14.64 6.46 2.22
CA ALA A 381 15.96 6.01 2.65
C ALA A 381 15.90 4.78 3.58
N LYS A 382 14.76 4.53 4.23
CA LYS A 382 14.52 3.35 5.07
C LYS A 382 13.87 2.20 4.30
N ALA A 383 13.46 2.43 3.05
CA ALA A 383 12.69 1.48 2.26
C ALA A 383 13.52 0.20 1.96
N GLY A 384 13.40 -0.78 2.85
CA GLY A 384 13.52 -2.20 2.51
C GLY A 384 12.17 -2.74 2.03
N LYS A 385 11.98 -4.06 2.07
CA LYS A 385 10.71 -4.74 1.71
C LYS A 385 9.60 -4.54 2.75
N VAL A 386 9.45 -3.34 3.29
CA VAL A 386 8.43 -3.02 4.30
C VAL A 386 7.18 -2.54 3.58
N ASN A 387 6.09 -3.26 3.76
CA ASN A 387 4.78 -2.91 3.21
C ASN A 387 4.28 -1.56 3.74
N GLY A 388 3.61 -0.76 2.90
CA GLY A 388 3.05 0.53 3.27
C GLY A 388 4.05 1.69 3.31
N ILE A 389 5.29 1.49 2.82
CA ILE A 389 6.35 2.50 2.82
C ILE A 389 6.65 2.94 1.38
N ARG A 390 6.79 4.25 1.18
CA ARG A 390 7.25 4.80 -0.11
C ARG A 390 8.75 4.61 -0.28
N ASP A 391 9.15 3.99 -1.38
CA ASP A 391 10.56 3.82 -1.72
C ASP A 391 11.13 4.93 -2.63
N HIS A 392 12.42 4.85 -2.98
CA HIS A 392 13.08 5.93 -3.73
C HIS A 392 12.59 6.00 -5.19
N ALA A 393 12.32 4.87 -5.82
CA ALA A 393 11.72 4.84 -7.16
C ALA A 393 10.34 5.50 -7.18
N SER A 394 9.48 5.16 -6.20
CA SER A 394 8.17 5.76 -6.00
C SER A 394 8.25 7.26 -5.72
N GLN A 395 9.22 7.69 -4.89
CA GLN A 395 9.45 9.12 -4.64
C GLN A 395 9.73 9.87 -5.96
N LEU A 396 10.66 9.37 -6.78
CA LEU A 396 11.01 10.02 -8.05
C LEU A 396 9.82 10.05 -9.01
N PHE A 397 9.11 8.91 -9.16
CA PHE A 397 7.94 8.83 -10.02
C PHE A 397 6.86 9.81 -9.57
N GLN A 398 6.48 9.79 -8.28
CA GLN A 398 5.36 10.58 -7.77
C GLN A 398 5.66 12.08 -7.80
N ILE A 399 6.86 12.52 -7.40
CA ILE A 399 7.25 13.94 -7.52
C ILE A 399 7.26 14.37 -9.00
N GLY A 400 7.80 13.53 -9.88
CA GLY A 400 7.81 13.75 -11.33
C GLY A 400 6.39 13.91 -11.88
N ALA A 401 5.51 12.96 -11.57
CA ALA A 401 4.11 12.93 -12.01
C ALA A 401 3.32 14.15 -11.55
N VAL A 402 3.46 14.59 -10.29
CA VAL A 402 2.81 15.82 -9.82
C VAL A 402 3.29 17.04 -10.62
N ASN A 403 4.59 17.13 -10.86
CA ASN A 403 5.17 18.26 -11.58
C ASN A 403 4.84 18.28 -13.08
N ILE A 404 4.35 17.19 -13.69
CA ILE A 404 3.85 17.21 -15.08
C ILE A 404 2.71 18.21 -15.23
N TRP A 405 1.75 18.23 -14.29
CA TRP A 405 0.64 19.19 -14.33
C TRP A 405 1.14 20.63 -14.18
N TYR A 406 1.96 20.88 -13.14
CA TYR A 406 2.47 22.22 -12.84
C TYR A 406 3.35 22.76 -13.97
N ALA A 407 4.29 21.97 -14.49
CA ALA A 407 5.14 22.39 -15.60
C ALA A 407 4.34 22.72 -16.88
N GLY A 408 3.22 22.04 -17.11
CA GLY A 408 2.36 22.28 -18.29
C GLY A 408 1.38 23.45 -18.14
N ASN A 409 0.90 23.74 -16.92
CA ASN A 409 -0.24 24.63 -16.72
C ASN A 409 0.04 25.81 -15.77
N GLU A 410 0.95 25.64 -14.81
CA GLU A 410 1.28 26.62 -13.78
C GLU A 410 2.81 26.65 -13.59
N PRO A 411 3.58 27.09 -14.60
CA PRO A 411 5.03 26.84 -14.67
C PRO A 411 5.87 27.52 -13.59
N ASN A 412 5.28 28.46 -12.85
CA ASN A 412 5.91 29.08 -11.69
C ASN A 412 5.73 28.25 -10.41
N LEU A 413 4.81 27.29 -10.39
CA LEU A 413 4.63 26.40 -9.24
C LEU A 413 5.41 25.11 -9.44
N ARG A 414 5.93 24.57 -8.35
CA ARG A 414 6.54 23.23 -8.30
C ARG A 414 6.14 22.53 -7.04
N TYR A 415 5.95 21.22 -7.16
CA TYR A 415 5.84 20.33 -6.03
C TYR A 415 7.24 19.81 -5.66
N GLU A 416 7.60 19.91 -4.39
CA GLU A 416 8.92 19.55 -3.87
C GLU A 416 8.81 18.70 -2.61
N GLN A 417 9.81 17.85 -2.39
CA GLN A 417 10.04 17.10 -1.18
C GLN A 417 11.21 17.74 -0.41
N ARG A 418 10.90 18.42 0.69
CA ARG A 418 11.87 19.12 1.53
C ARG A 418 12.11 18.38 2.85
N LYS A 419 13.12 18.84 3.59
CA LYS A 419 13.40 18.35 4.94
C LYS A 419 12.18 18.54 5.85
N ILE A 420 11.82 17.47 6.54
CA ILE A 420 10.75 17.41 7.53
C ILE A 420 11.03 18.38 8.68
N ASP A 421 10.01 19.14 9.09
CA ASP A 421 9.95 19.87 10.34
C ASP A 421 9.27 19.00 11.42
N PRO A 422 10.04 18.37 12.32
CA PRO A 422 9.48 17.48 13.34
C PRO A 422 8.64 18.23 14.38
N THR A 423 8.64 19.57 14.38
CA THR A 423 7.89 20.38 15.34
C THR A 423 6.44 20.63 14.92
N LEU A 424 6.07 20.29 13.68
CA LEU A 424 4.71 20.50 13.17
C LEU A 424 3.76 19.38 13.63
N THR A 425 2.51 19.77 13.89
CA THR A 425 1.39 18.87 14.20
C THR A 425 0.23 19.16 13.23
N PRO A 426 -0.13 18.24 12.31
CA PRO A 426 0.35 16.86 12.22
C PRO A 426 1.83 16.81 11.76
N PRO A 427 2.53 15.68 11.95
CA PRO A 427 3.92 15.54 11.52
C PRO A 427 4.10 15.97 10.08
N ASP A 428 5.13 16.76 9.83
CA ASP A 428 5.46 17.22 8.50
C ASP A 428 5.93 16.05 7.63
N THR A 429 5.32 15.91 6.45
CA THR A 429 5.70 14.91 5.46
C THR A 429 6.80 15.40 4.53
N GLY A 430 7.21 16.67 4.66
CA GLY A 430 8.19 17.35 3.82
C GLY A 430 7.64 17.85 2.47
N GLU A 431 6.39 17.52 2.14
CA GLU A 431 5.74 17.93 0.89
C GLU A 431 5.51 19.44 0.84
N ARG A 432 5.81 20.11 -0.27
CA ARG A 432 5.59 21.56 -0.45
C ARG A 432 5.14 21.89 -1.86
N ILE A 433 4.30 22.92 -2.00
CA ILE A 433 4.14 23.66 -3.26
C ILE A 433 4.95 24.95 -3.16
N VAL A 434 5.82 25.21 -4.12
CA VAL A 434 6.76 26.34 -4.12
C VAL A 434 6.49 27.22 -5.33
N ASP A 435 6.30 28.51 -5.09
CA ASP A 435 6.12 29.53 -6.11
C ASP A 435 7.45 30.21 -6.44
N TYR A 436 7.88 30.00 -7.69
CA TYR A 436 9.07 30.56 -8.33
C TYR A 436 8.79 31.88 -9.08
N SER A 437 7.60 32.46 -8.95
CA SER A 437 7.29 33.80 -9.49
C SER A 437 8.11 34.92 -8.83
N SER A 438 8.75 34.62 -7.70
CA SER A 438 9.59 35.54 -6.93
C SER A 438 10.98 34.95 -6.65
N ASN A 439 11.93 35.84 -6.34
CA ASN A 439 13.29 35.48 -5.95
C ASN A 439 13.63 36.15 -4.59
N PRO A 440 13.78 35.39 -3.49
CA PRO A 440 13.80 33.92 -3.44
C PRO A 440 12.42 33.28 -3.66
N PRO A 441 12.35 32.03 -4.16
CA PRO A 441 11.10 31.27 -4.28
C PRO A 441 10.39 31.15 -2.93
N GLN A 442 9.07 31.13 -2.95
CA GLN A 442 8.24 31.15 -1.74
C GLN A 442 7.46 29.86 -1.60
N ILE A 443 7.47 29.26 -0.40
CA ILE A 443 6.56 28.17 -0.09
C ILE A 443 5.13 28.74 -0.06
N MET A 444 4.22 28.11 -0.81
CA MET A 444 2.80 28.42 -0.77
C MET A 444 2.27 28.18 0.64
N ARG A 445 1.74 29.22 1.28
CA ARG A 445 1.13 29.15 2.60
C ARG A 445 -0.34 29.51 2.50
N PRO A 446 -1.21 28.96 3.39
CA PRO A 446 -2.56 29.47 3.52
C PRO A 446 -2.52 30.96 3.84
N GLY A 447 -3.27 31.75 3.07
CA GLY A 447 -3.49 33.16 3.39
C GLY A 447 -4.18 33.33 4.75
N PHE A 448 -4.15 34.54 5.30
CA PHE A 448 -4.73 34.85 6.62
C PHE A 448 -6.18 34.35 6.77
N PHE A 449 -7.01 34.56 5.74
CA PHE A 449 -8.40 34.10 5.76
C PHE A 449 -8.54 32.57 5.79
N ALA A 450 -7.69 31.83 5.07
CA ALA A 450 -7.72 30.36 5.09
C ALA A 450 -7.35 29.81 6.48
N LYS A 451 -6.37 30.44 7.14
CA LYS A 451 -6.06 30.12 8.54
C LYS A 451 -7.24 30.42 9.48
N LEU A 452 -7.95 31.53 9.26
CA LEU A 452 -9.12 31.91 10.05
C LEU A 452 -10.29 30.93 9.88
N THR A 453 -10.45 30.33 8.69
CA THR A 453 -11.47 29.30 8.42
C THR A 453 -11.03 27.90 8.83
N GLY A 454 -9.90 27.77 9.54
CA GLY A 454 -9.40 26.49 10.03
C GLY A 454 -8.71 25.62 8.98
N THR A 455 -8.41 26.16 7.79
CA THR A 455 -7.65 25.42 6.78
C THR A 455 -6.23 25.23 7.28
N ARG A 456 -5.82 23.96 7.42
CA ARG A 456 -4.51 23.60 7.95
C ARG A 456 -3.43 23.83 6.88
N GLU A 457 -2.18 24.09 7.31
CA GLU A 457 -1.07 24.43 6.41
C GLU A 457 -0.67 23.27 5.48
N ASP A 458 -0.76 22.04 5.99
CA ASP A 458 -0.58 20.78 5.27
C ASP A 458 -1.61 20.56 4.15
N GLU A 459 -2.79 21.20 4.17
CA GLU A 459 -3.75 21.14 3.06
C GLU A 459 -3.35 22.00 1.86
N PHE A 460 -2.47 22.99 2.04
CA PHE A 460 -1.92 23.80 0.95
C PHE A 460 -0.70 23.13 0.31
N ASN A 461 0.00 22.30 1.07
CA ASN A 461 1.21 21.61 0.64
C ASN A 461 0.95 20.32 -0.15
N ARG A 462 -0.26 19.77 -0.08
CA ARG A 462 -0.61 18.55 -0.84
C ARG A 462 -0.67 18.81 -2.35
N PRO A 463 -0.33 17.80 -3.18
CA PRO A 463 -0.58 17.84 -4.62
C PRO A 463 -2.06 18.17 -4.91
N ARG A 464 -2.34 19.28 -5.59
CA ARG A 464 -3.71 19.70 -5.93
C ARG A 464 -4.18 19.10 -7.24
N LEU A 465 -4.04 17.78 -7.37
CA LEU A 465 -4.48 17.03 -8.55
C LEU A 465 -5.90 16.52 -8.33
N ASP A 466 -6.87 17.33 -8.74
CA ASP A 466 -8.26 16.87 -8.91
C ASP A 466 -8.39 15.90 -10.11
N ASN A 467 -9.59 15.36 -10.30
CA ASN A 467 -9.88 14.31 -11.28
C ASN A 467 -9.34 14.62 -12.69
N ASP A 468 -9.56 15.84 -13.20
CA ASP A 468 -9.11 16.20 -14.55
C ASP A 468 -7.58 16.30 -14.64
N LYS A 469 -6.91 16.74 -13.56
CA LYS A 469 -5.45 16.83 -13.50
C LYS A 469 -4.80 15.46 -13.38
N VAL A 470 -5.39 14.53 -12.63
CA VAL A 470 -4.94 13.13 -12.56
C VAL A 470 -5.01 12.51 -13.95
N VAL A 471 -6.15 12.68 -14.63
CA VAL A 471 -6.36 12.20 -16.01
C VAL A 471 -5.35 12.83 -16.97
N TYR A 472 -5.09 14.13 -16.86
CA TYR A 472 -4.07 14.80 -17.65
C TYR A 472 -2.68 14.18 -17.41
N THR A 473 -2.26 14.04 -16.16
CA THR A 473 -0.94 13.52 -15.79
C THR A 473 -0.74 12.09 -16.31
N GLY A 474 -1.67 11.17 -16.07
CA GLY A 474 -1.55 9.80 -16.57
C GLY A 474 -1.46 9.74 -18.10
N ASN A 475 -2.27 10.55 -18.78
CA ASN A 475 -2.26 10.64 -20.24
C ASN A 475 -0.96 11.22 -20.82
N GLN A 476 -0.30 12.15 -20.11
CA GLN A 476 1.00 12.68 -20.51
C GLN A 476 2.09 11.60 -20.47
N ILE A 477 2.07 10.77 -19.43
CA ILE A 477 3.04 9.69 -19.22
C ILE A 477 2.85 8.60 -20.28
N GLU A 478 1.63 8.10 -20.43
CA GLU A 478 1.33 6.96 -21.30
C GLU A 478 1.19 7.32 -22.78
N GLY A 479 1.18 8.62 -23.14
CA GLY A 479 0.90 9.04 -24.52
C GLY A 479 -0.57 8.88 -24.91
N SER A 480 -1.50 8.77 -23.95
CA SER A 480 -2.92 8.53 -24.17
C SER A 480 -3.76 9.81 -24.22
N GLN A 481 -4.98 9.71 -24.72
CA GLN A 481 -6.00 10.77 -24.64
C GLN A 481 -7.29 10.28 -23.95
N SER A 482 -7.32 9.03 -23.51
CA SER A 482 -8.53 8.45 -22.93
C SER A 482 -8.81 9.04 -21.55
N LYS A 483 -10.10 9.19 -21.22
CA LYS A 483 -10.57 9.48 -19.86
C LYS A 483 -11.21 8.25 -19.20
N ASP A 484 -11.34 7.15 -19.94
CA ASP A 484 -12.12 5.99 -19.52
C ASP A 484 -11.43 5.17 -18.42
N TRP A 485 -10.15 5.45 -18.16
CA TRP A 485 -9.39 4.80 -17.11
C TRP A 485 -9.61 5.42 -15.71
N HIS A 486 -10.39 6.50 -15.61
CA HIS A 486 -10.63 7.20 -14.35
C HIS A 486 -12.11 7.18 -13.95
N LEU A 487 -12.41 6.83 -12.69
CA LEU A 487 -13.76 6.76 -12.13
C LEU A 487 -13.92 7.72 -10.93
N SER A 488 -15.08 8.38 -10.86
CA SER A 488 -15.47 9.27 -9.76
C SER A 488 -16.98 9.52 -9.77
N SER A 489 -17.52 10.15 -8.73
CA SER A 489 -18.92 10.62 -8.71
C SER A 489 -19.29 11.56 -9.87
N SER A 490 -18.33 12.25 -10.49
CA SER A 490 -18.63 13.15 -11.61
C SER A 490 -18.99 12.38 -12.89
N ASN A 491 -18.47 11.15 -13.08
CA ASN A 491 -18.64 10.36 -14.30
C ASN A 491 -19.22 8.95 -14.07
N VAL A 492 -19.77 8.68 -12.89
CA VAL A 492 -20.54 7.49 -12.53
C VAL A 492 -21.77 7.94 -11.73
N LYS A 493 -22.98 7.68 -12.24
CA LYS A 493 -24.24 8.19 -11.68
C LYS A 493 -25.13 7.14 -11.04
N SER A 494 -24.79 5.87 -11.19
CA SER A 494 -25.53 4.73 -10.63
C SER A 494 -24.63 3.51 -10.50
N VAL A 495 -25.10 2.53 -9.72
CA VAL A 495 -24.46 1.21 -9.59
C VAL A 495 -24.40 0.49 -10.94
N ASP A 496 -25.49 0.51 -11.72
CA ASP A 496 -25.55 -0.09 -13.05
C ASP A 496 -24.52 0.54 -14.01
N GLU A 497 -24.35 1.86 -13.96
CA GLU A 497 -23.34 2.55 -14.76
C GLU A 497 -21.91 2.17 -14.33
N LEU A 498 -21.67 2.05 -13.01
CA LEU A 498 -20.39 1.59 -12.49
C LEU A 498 -20.10 0.17 -12.97
N GLU A 499 -21.06 -0.75 -12.82
CA GLU A 499 -20.94 -2.14 -13.25
C GLU A 499 -20.67 -2.23 -14.76
N ALA A 500 -21.41 -1.47 -15.57
CA ALA A 500 -21.22 -1.43 -17.02
C ALA A 500 -19.82 -0.95 -17.41
N LYS A 501 -19.30 0.09 -16.75
CA LYS A 501 -17.94 0.61 -16.99
C LYS A 501 -16.86 -0.39 -16.58
N LEU A 502 -17.00 -1.05 -15.43
CA LEU A 502 -16.04 -2.06 -14.96
C LEU A 502 -16.05 -3.30 -15.84
N LYS A 503 -17.24 -3.73 -16.27
CA LYS A 503 -17.41 -4.82 -17.22
C LYS A 503 -16.76 -4.48 -18.57
N ASP A 504 -17.04 -3.30 -19.13
CA ASP A 504 -16.41 -2.83 -20.37
C ASP A 504 -14.89 -2.79 -20.25
N ALA A 505 -14.38 -2.25 -19.14
CA ALA A 505 -12.95 -2.17 -18.91
C ALA A 505 -12.28 -3.54 -18.84
N LYS A 506 -12.93 -4.52 -18.20
CA LYS A 506 -12.42 -5.90 -18.14
C LYS A 506 -12.48 -6.58 -19.51
N GLU A 507 -13.62 -6.51 -20.20
CA GLU A 507 -13.82 -7.15 -21.50
C GLU A 507 -12.88 -6.62 -22.59
N HIS A 508 -12.48 -5.35 -22.49
CA HIS A 508 -11.61 -4.68 -23.46
C HIS A 508 -10.17 -4.46 -22.96
N GLY A 509 -9.75 -5.12 -21.88
CA GLY A 509 -8.37 -5.05 -21.38
C GLY A 509 -7.90 -3.65 -21.00
N LYS A 510 -8.81 -2.81 -20.49
CA LYS A 510 -8.53 -1.43 -20.03
C LYS A 510 -8.20 -1.35 -18.55
N LEU A 511 -8.32 -2.45 -17.81
CA LEU A 511 -7.85 -2.53 -16.41
C LEU A 511 -6.32 -2.43 -16.34
N PRO A 512 -5.77 -1.80 -15.28
CA PRO A 512 -6.47 -1.26 -14.12
C PRO A 512 -7.04 0.16 -14.35
N LEU A 513 -8.01 0.56 -13.53
CA LEU A 513 -8.59 1.91 -13.50
C LEU A 513 -8.21 2.63 -12.22
N VAL A 514 -8.11 3.96 -12.27
CA VAL A 514 -7.98 4.81 -11.07
C VAL A 514 -9.37 5.26 -10.63
N ALA A 515 -9.73 5.07 -9.38
CA ALA A 515 -11.01 5.48 -8.82
C ALA A 515 -10.82 6.45 -7.65
N VAL A 516 -11.53 7.57 -7.67
CA VAL A 516 -11.53 8.55 -6.58
C VAL A 516 -12.70 8.25 -5.65
N VAL A 517 -12.36 7.78 -4.46
CA VAL A 517 -13.28 7.32 -3.40
C VAL A 517 -13.23 8.27 -2.20
N HIS A 518 -14.31 8.30 -1.42
CA HIS A 518 -14.40 9.09 -0.21
C HIS A 518 -14.15 8.21 1.01
N THR A 519 -13.09 8.51 1.75
CA THR A 519 -12.66 7.76 2.95
C THR A 519 -13.65 7.87 4.12
N GLY A 520 -14.62 8.77 4.00
CA GLY A 520 -15.77 8.83 4.92
C GLY A 520 -16.82 7.73 4.71
N ASN A 521 -16.65 6.85 3.72
CA ASN A 521 -17.55 5.73 3.41
C ASN A 521 -16.81 4.39 3.50
N GLU A 522 -17.54 3.32 3.84
CA GLU A 522 -16.98 1.96 3.84
C GLU A 522 -16.66 1.46 2.42
N PRO A 523 -15.66 0.56 2.26
CA PRO A 523 -14.77 0.02 3.30
C PRO A 523 -13.63 0.99 3.72
N PHE A 524 -13.38 2.04 2.94
CA PHE A 524 -12.25 2.95 3.12
C PHE A 524 -12.28 3.75 4.43
N TYR A 525 -13.45 3.90 5.05
CA TYR A 525 -13.58 4.41 6.40
C TYR A 525 -12.91 3.52 7.43
N THR A 526 -13.13 2.20 7.35
CA THR A 526 -12.43 1.25 8.22
C THR A 526 -10.95 1.18 7.89
N ASP A 527 -10.59 1.13 6.61
CA ASP A 527 -9.18 1.03 6.17
C ASP A 527 -8.35 2.22 6.65
N SER A 528 -8.97 3.41 6.72
CA SER A 528 -8.34 4.63 7.24
C SER A 528 -8.30 4.71 8.77
N GLY A 529 -8.58 3.61 9.49
CA GLY A 529 -8.60 3.57 10.95
C GLY A 529 -9.82 4.27 11.57
N GLY A 530 -10.97 4.28 10.87
CA GLY A 530 -12.15 5.03 11.31
C GLY A 530 -12.02 6.52 11.00
N GLY A 531 -11.32 6.85 9.92
CA GLY A 531 -11.08 8.22 9.52
C GLY A 531 -9.98 8.92 10.33
N THR A 532 -8.90 8.21 10.69
CA THR A 532 -7.75 8.77 11.41
C THR A 532 -6.44 8.80 10.61
N ALA A 533 -6.34 8.02 9.52
CA ALA A 533 -5.16 8.00 8.65
C ALA A 533 -4.90 9.38 8.01
N GLY A 534 -3.66 9.71 7.68
CA GLY A 534 -3.31 11.00 7.05
C GLY A 534 -4.04 11.20 5.72
N GLY A 535 -5.09 12.04 5.70
CA GLY A 535 -5.99 12.23 4.54
C GLY A 535 -7.42 11.69 4.73
N SER A 536 -7.68 11.08 5.87
CA SER A 536 -9.01 10.60 6.27
C SER A 536 -10.08 11.70 6.35
N GLY A 537 -11.33 11.29 6.09
CA GLY A 537 -12.48 12.18 6.01
C GLY A 537 -12.60 12.95 4.69
N GLY A 538 -11.66 12.74 3.75
CA GLY A 538 -11.67 13.34 2.42
C GLY A 538 -11.60 12.32 1.28
N TRP A 539 -11.28 12.84 0.09
CA TRP A 539 -11.09 12.05 -1.13
C TRP A 539 -9.74 11.33 -1.12
N HIS A 540 -9.76 10.09 -1.58
CA HIS A 540 -8.62 9.19 -1.76
C HIS A 540 -8.70 8.58 -3.17
N ALA A 541 -7.56 8.19 -3.72
CA ALA A 541 -7.51 7.53 -5.02
C ALA A 541 -7.04 6.11 -4.83
N VAL A 542 -7.72 5.16 -5.46
CA VAL A 542 -7.43 3.72 -5.44
C VAL A 542 -7.34 3.12 -6.82
N THR A 543 -6.70 1.96 -6.94
CA THR A 543 -6.54 1.27 -8.22
C THR A 543 -7.45 0.05 -8.28
N ILE A 544 -8.40 0.03 -9.23
CA ILE A 544 -9.24 -1.13 -9.50
C ILE A 544 -8.49 -2.07 -10.43
N THR A 545 -8.15 -3.27 -9.95
CA THR A 545 -7.31 -4.24 -10.66
C THR A 545 -8.10 -5.35 -11.32
N ASP A 546 -9.30 -5.67 -10.82
CA ASP A 546 -10.16 -6.71 -11.38
C ASP A 546 -11.64 -6.44 -11.09
N TYR A 547 -12.50 -7.03 -11.92
CA TYR A 547 -13.96 -7.02 -11.81
C TYR A 547 -14.50 -8.44 -11.93
N VAL A 548 -15.33 -8.87 -10.98
CA VAL A 548 -15.95 -10.20 -10.99
C VAL A 548 -17.47 -10.02 -11.05
N ALA A 549 -18.06 -10.34 -12.21
CA ALA A 549 -19.51 -10.34 -12.38
C ALA A 549 -20.17 -11.34 -11.41
N GLY A 550 -21.37 -11.03 -10.93
CA GLY A 550 -22.11 -11.87 -10.00
C GLY A 550 -23.31 -11.17 -9.37
N GLN A 551 -23.98 -11.86 -8.45
CA GLN A 551 -25.04 -11.29 -7.61
C GLN A 551 -24.64 -11.46 -6.14
N PRO A 552 -23.97 -10.47 -5.52
CA PRO A 552 -23.52 -9.20 -6.10
C PRO A 552 -22.23 -9.31 -6.91
N ALA A 553 -22.00 -8.36 -7.83
CA ALA A 553 -20.70 -8.21 -8.49
C ALA A 553 -19.65 -7.70 -7.50
N LYS A 554 -18.39 -8.03 -7.73
CA LYS A 554 -17.28 -7.69 -6.85
C LYS A 554 -16.14 -6.97 -7.58
N VAL A 555 -15.45 -6.10 -6.87
CA VAL A 555 -14.37 -5.25 -7.38
C VAL A 555 -13.10 -5.53 -6.59
N ALA A 556 -12.01 -5.86 -7.28
CA ALA A 556 -10.70 -5.98 -6.65
C ALA A 556 -10.03 -4.60 -6.64
N VAL A 557 -9.58 -4.17 -5.45
CA VAL A 557 -8.98 -2.84 -5.26
C VAL A 557 -7.62 -3.01 -4.58
N ASP A 558 -6.62 -2.44 -5.21
CA ASP A 558 -5.29 -2.19 -4.66
C ASP A 558 -5.31 -0.82 -3.95
N ASN A 559 -5.02 -0.81 -2.65
CA ASN A 559 -5.14 0.33 -1.76
C ASN A 559 -3.75 0.84 -1.37
N GLN A 560 -3.54 2.14 -1.50
CA GLN A 560 -2.23 2.80 -1.50
C GLN A 560 -1.65 2.98 -0.09
N TRP A 561 -2.29 2.36 0.91
CA TRP A 561 -1.91 2.35 2.32
C TRP A 561 -1.30 1.01 2.75
N GLY A 562 -0.89 0.18 1.79
CA GLY A 562 -0.26 -1.11 2.04
C GLY A 562 -1.17 -2.31 1.80
N ALA A 563 -0.53 -3.43 1.44
CA ALA A 563 -1.19 -4.68 1.04
C ALA A 563 -2.11 -5.32 2.11
N THR A 564 -2.05 -4.90 3.37
CA THR A 564 -2.98 -5.37 4.42
C THR A 564 -4.36 -4.72 4.32
N LEU A 565 -4.44 -3.59 3.62
CA LEU A 565 -5.66 -2.81 3.38
C LEU A 565 -6.18 -2.99 1.94
N ASP A 566 -5.56 -3.89 1.19
CA ASP A 566 -6.00 -4.30 -0.13
C ASP A 566 -7.29 -5.12 -0.09
N HIS A 567 -8.17 -4.85 -1.05
CA HIS A 567 -9.36 -5.63 -1.31
C HIS A 567 -9.16 -6.57 -2.49
N LEU A 568 -8.11 -7.38 -2.43
CA LEU A 568 -7.77 -8.38 -3.44
C LEU A 568 -8.25 -9.79 -3.03
N GLY A 569 -8.15 -10.76 -3.93
CA GLY A 569 -8.43 -12.17 -3.62
C GLY A 569 -9.86 -12.42 -3.14
N GLN A 570 -10.04 -12.84 -1.88
CA GLN A 570 -11.35 -13.09 -1.27
C GLN A 570 -11.97 -11.83 -0.63
N ASN A 571 -11.18 -10.77 -0.44
CA ASN A 571 -11.57 -9.53 0.23
C ASN A 571 -12.13 -8.46 -0.72
N LYS A 572 -12.46 -8.83 -1.97
CA LYS A 572 -13.02 -7.93 -2.98
C LYS A 572 -14.29 -7.22 -2.48
N ILE A 573 -14.41 -5.94 -2.82
CA ILE A 573 -15.50 -5.05 -2.41
C ILE A 573 -16.78 -5.36 -3.21
N ASN A 574 -17.95 -5.23 -2.59
CA ASN A 574 -19.22 -5.27 -3.32
C ASN A 574 -19.34 -4.04 -4.24
N ILE A 575 -19.89 -4.21 -5.44
CA ILE A 575 -20.14 -3.10 -6.37
C ILE A 575 -20.96 -1.94 -5.75
N GLN A 576 -21.91 -2.25 -4.87
CA GLN A 576 -22.71 -1.24 -4.16
C GLN A 576 -21.85 -0.41 -3.20
N ASP A 577 -21.00 -1.07 -2.41
CA ASP A 577 -20.07 -0.39 -1.50
C ASP A 577 -19.09 0.48 -2.28
N MET A 578 -18.56 -0.02 -3.39
CA MET A 578 -17.68 0.76 -4.27
C MET A 578 -18.39 1.99 -4.83
N TYR A 579 -19.65 1.86 -5.28
CA TYR A 579 -20.44 3.00 -5.75
C TYR A 579 -20.70 4.02 -4.64
N ASN A 580 -21.07 3.56 -3.44
CA ASN A 580 -21.25 4.42 -2.28
C ASN A 580 -19.95 5.17 -1.95
N ALA A 581 -18.80 4.48 -2.03
CA ALA A 581 -17.49 5.08 -1.83
C ALA A 581 -17.12 6.13 -2.88
N LEU A 582 -17.60 6.06 -4.12
CA LEU A 582 -17.35 7.12 -5.13
C LEU A 582 -18.05 8.46 -4.80
N ASN A 583 -19.00 8.45 -3.85
CA ASN A 583 -19.86 9.57 -3.50
C ASN A 583 -19.45 10.21 -2.16
N THR A 584 -19.98 11.41 -1.86
CA THR A 584 -19.85 11.96 -0.50
C THR A 584 -20.67 11.14 0.49
N PRO A 585 -20.38 11.21 1.81
CA PRO A 585 -21.14 10.47 2.80
C PRO A 585 -22.63 10.77 2.76
N GLU A 586 -23.03 12.03 2.54
CA GLU A 586 -24.43 12.41 2.49
C GLU A 586 -25.17 11.77 1.31
N VAL A 587 -24.53 11.70 0.14
CA VAL A 587 -25.10 11.06 -1.05
C VAL A 587 -25.16 9.55 -0.86
N ALA A 588 -24.10 8.95 -0.31
CA ALA A 588 -24.07 7.51 0.00
C ALA A 588 -25.17 7.13 1.00
N ALA A 589 -25.34 7.89 2.09
CA ALA A 589 -26.40 7.67 3.06
C ALA A 589 -27.80 7.81 2.44
N ALA A 590 -28.01 8.83 1.60
CA ALA A 590 -29.28 9.00 0.90
C ALA A 590 -29.58 7.86 -0.10
N GLU A 591 -28.56 7.22 -0.67
CA GLU A 591 -28.73 6.04 -1.50
C GLU A 591 -29.07 4.81 -0.67
N MET A 592 -28.33 4.54 0.41
CA MET A 592 -28.59 3.43 1.34
C MET A 592 -30.00 3.51 1.94
N GLU A 593 -30.47 4.72 2.30
CA GLU A 593 -31.84 4.92 2.79
C GLU A 593 -32.94 4.46 1.83
N LYS A 594 -32.69 4.43 0.52
CA LYS A 594 -33.66 3.92 -0.46
C LYS A 594 -33.81 2.40 -0.39
N ASN A 595 -32.77 1.70 0.06
CA ASN A 595 -32.75 0.25 0.23
C ASN A 595 -33.32 -0.20 1.57
N LEU A 596 -33.38 0.71 2.55
CA LEU A 596 -33.94 0.42 3.86
C LEU A 596 -35.47 0.28 3.82
N PRO A 597 -36.06 -0.70 4.54
CA PRO A 597 -37.50 -0.85 4.67
C PRO A 597 -38.19 0.39 5.23
N LYS A 598 -39.39 0.71 4.70
CA LYS A 598 -40.17 1.88 5.13
C LYS A 598 -40.68 1.79 6.57
N ASP A 599 -40.81 0.58 7.10
CA ASP A 599 -41.17 0.34 8.50
C ASP A 599 -39.97 0.55 9.45
N GLY A 600 -38.77 0.72 8.91
CA GLY A 600 -37.55 0.97 9.64
C GLY A 600 -36.87 -0.28 10.20
N THR A 601 -37.40 -1.48 9.93
CA THR A 601 -36.85 -2.74 10.45
C THR A 601 -36.11 -3.47 9.33
N PRO A 602 -34.77 -3.56 9.37
CA PRO A 602 -34.01 -4.34 8.40
C PRO A 602 -34.49 -5.79 8.29
N HIS A 603 -34.63 -6.30 7.07
CA HIS A 603 -35.09 -7.67 6.83
C HIS A 603 -33.94 -8.64 6.55
N ASN A 604 -32.70 -8.15 6.42
CA ASN A 604 -31.51 -8.95 6.19
C ASN A 604 -30.24 -8.26 6.73
N GLN A 605 -29.13 -8.99 6.78
CA GLN A 605 -27.85 -8.52 7.31
C GLN A 605 -27.28 -7.29 6.56
N GLU A 606 -27.48 -7.20 5.25
CA GLU A 606 -27.02 -6.05 4.47
C GLU A 606 -27.78 -4.78 4.85
N GLN A 607 -29.11 -4.87 5.01
CA GLN A 607 -29.93 -3.75 5.46
C GLN A 607 -29.60 -3.32 6.90
N GLN A 608 -29.22 -4.27 7.77
CA GLN A 608 -28.75 -3.96 9.13
C GLN A 608 -27.44 -3.17 9.08
N PHE A 609 -26.51 -3.60 8.24
CA PHE A 609 -25.27 -2.88 8.00
C PHE A 609 -25.52 -1.48 7.44
N GLU A 610 -26.36 -1.34 6.40
CA GLU A 610 -26.75 -0.06 5.80
C GLU A 610 -27.41 0.87 6.84
N SER A 611 -28.30 0.35 7.70
CA SER A 611 -28.95 1.10 8.78
C SER A 611 -27.93 1.71 9.75
N LEU A 612 -26.98 0.90 10.21
CA LEU A 612 -25.89 1.35 11.08
C LEU A 612 -24.98 2.37 10.39
N GLU A 613 -24.68 2.18 9.11
CA GLU A 613 -23.81 3.08 8.35
C GLU A 613 -24.49 4.43 8.07
N VAL A 614 -25.77 4.44 7.73
CA VAL A 614 -26.58 5.67 7.61
C VAL A 614 -26.60 6.42 8.94
N ALA A 615 -26.81 5.73 10.06
CA ALA A 615 -26.77 6.34 11.38
C ALA A 615 -25.40 6.95 11.70
N ARG A 616 -24.31 6.24 11.39
CA ARG A 616 -22.94 6.76 11.53
C ARG A 616 -22.74 8.05 10.74
N ILE A 617 -23.09 8.05 9.47
CA ILE A 617 -22.90 9.20 8.58
C ILE A 617 -23.72 10.40 9.08
N LYS A 618 -24.98 10.17 9.47
CA LYS A 618 -25.83 11.22 10.05
C LYS A 618 -25.27 11.76 11.36
N HIS A 619 -24.73 10.89 12.22
CA HIS A 619 -24.14 11.27 13.50
C HIS A 619 -22.90 12.13 13.28
N ALA A 620 -21.99 11.70 12.39
CA ALA A 620 -20.81 12.46 12.00
C ALA A 620 -21.15 13.84 11.41
N ALA A 621 -22.27 13.94 10.68
CA ALA A 621 -22.80 15.19 10.15
C ALA A 621 -23.60 16.03 11.17
N GLY A 622 -23.71 15.60 12.44
CA GLY A 622 -24.50 16.28 13.47
C GLY A 622 -26.01 16.27 13.25
N LYS A 623 -26.51 15.40 12.36
CA LYS A 623 -27.93 15.27 12.01
C LYS A 623 -28.71 14.39 12.99
N ILE A 624 -28.01 13.54 13.75
CA ILE A 624 -28.60 12.78 14.86
C ILE A 624 -27.72 12.92 16.11
N THR A 625 -28.34 12.82 17.29
CA THR A 625 -27.65 12.89 18.57
C THR A 625 -27.00 11.56 18.96
N ASP A 626 -26.14 11.58 19.99
CA ASP A 626 -25.60 10.36 20.61
C ASP A 626 -26.72 9.40 21.08
N ASP A 627 -27.84 9.95 21.57
CA ASP A 627 -28.99 9.15 22.00
C ASP A 627 -29.66 8.44 20.82
N GLN A 628 -29.81 9.13 19.69
CA GLN A 628 -30.41 8.56 18.48
C GLN A 628 -29.49 7.50 17.85
N LEU A 629 -28.18 7.75 17.84
CA LEU A 629 -27.20 6.74 17.40
C LEU A 629 -27.24 5.52 18.34
N ALA A 630 -27.23 5.73 19.66
CA ALA A 630 -27.32 4.65 20.63
C ALA A 630 -28.62 3.84 20.48
N GLN A 631 -29.76 4.51 20.28
CA GLN A 631 -31.04 3.84 20.01
C GLN A 631 -30.98 2.98 18.75
N THR A 632 -30.35 3.48 17.68
CA THR A 632 -30.17 2.69 16.45
C THR A 632 -29.32 1.46 16.73
N ILE A 633 -28.18 1.60 17.42
CA ILE A 633 -27.34 0.47 17.81
C ILE A 633 -28.13 -0.53 18.67
N THR A 634 -28.91 -0.07 19.65
CA THR A 634 -29.75 -0.94 20.49
C THR A 634 -30.77 -1.72 19.66
N HIS A 635 -31.48 -1.05 18.75
CA HIS A 635 -32.46 -1.70 17.89
C HIS A 635 -31.82 -2.82 17.07
N GLU A 636 -30.70 -2.53 16.43
CA GLU A 636 -29.98 -3.48 15.59
C GLU A 636 -29.39 -4.63 16.43
N LEU A 637 -28.89 -4.37 17.64
CA LEU A 637 -28.41 -5.40 18.57
C LEU A 637 -29.53 -6.41 18.93
N SER A 638 -30.73 -5.91 19.23
CA SER A 638 -31.88 -6.77 19.57
C SER A 638 -32.30 -7.65 18.38
N ASP A 639 -32.31 -7.09 17.17
CA ASP A 639 -32.63 -7.84 15.95
C ASP A 639 -31.54 -8.86 15.59
N MET A 640 -30.27 -8.54 15.88
CA MET A 640 -29.14 -9.45 15.67
C MET A 640 -29.17 -10.65 16.62
N HIS A 641 -29.60 -10.49 17.88
CA HIS A 641 -29.77 -11.64 18.78
C HIS A 641 -30.75 -12.67 18.21
N ALA A 642 -31.79 -12.22 17.49
CA ALA A 642 -32.77 -13.11 16.88
C ALA A 642 -32.23 -13.84 15.62
N ASN A 643 -31.32 -13.22 14.86
CA ASN A 643 -30.98 -13.66 13.50
C ASN A 643 -29.48 -14.01 13.26
N GLY A 644 -28.61 -13.77 14.24
CA GLY A 644 -27.17 -14.03 14.17
C GLY A 644 -26.33 -12.89 13.57
N PHE A 645 -25.00 -12.97 13.75
CA PHE A 645 -24.03 -11.96 13.32
C PHE A 645 -23.27 -12.41 12.09
N ASP A 646 -23.21 -11.57 11.06
CA ASP A 646 -22.05 -11.58 10.19
C ASP A 646 -20.91 -10.75 10.82
N LYS A 647 -19.68 -11.05 10.41
CA LYS A 647 -18.47 -10.44 10.97
C LYS A 647 -18.41 -8.93 10.71
N ARG A 648 -18.88 -8.46 9.54
CA ARG A 648 -18.82 -7.06 9.10
C ARG A 648 -19.76 -6.20 9.96
N THR A 649 -20.99 -6.65 10.17
CA THR A 649 -21.96 -5.94 11.03
C THR A 649 -21.50 -5.88 12.48
N LYS A 650 -20.95 -6.96 13.03
CA LYS A 650 -20.37 -6.96 14.39
C LYS A 650 -19.22 -5.96 14.54
N GLN A 651 -18.35 -5.88 13.54
CA GLN A 651 -17.26 -4.89 13.51
C GLN A 651 -17.81 -3.46 13.46
N LYS A 652 -18.83 -3.20 12.62
CA LYS A 652 -19.49 -1.89 12.54
C LYS A 652 -20.11 -1.47 13.88
N VAL A 653 -20.89 -2.34 14.52
CA VAL A 653 -21.45 -2.08 15.86
C VAL A 653 -20.35 -1.72 16.86
N THR A 654 -19.24 -2.47 16.85
CA THR A 654 -18.10 -2.22 17.73
C THR A 654 -17.46 -0.85 17.48
N GLN A 655 -17.33 -0.46 16.21
CA GLN A 655 -16.81 0.85 15.80
C GLN A 655 -17.74 1.99 16.25
N LEU A 656 -19.06 1.87 16.06
CA LEU A 656 -20.05 2.86 16.47
C LEU A 656 -20.18 2.97 17.98
N LEU A 657 -20.08 1.85 18.69
CA LEU A 657 -19.99 1.86 20.14
C LEU A 657 -18.80 2.71 20.59
N GLN A 658 -17.66 2.61 19.90
CA GLN A 658 -16.44 3.34 20.28
C GLN A 658 -16.51 4.84 19.99
N SER A 659 -17.36 5.29 19.07
CA SER A 659 -17.57 6.71 18.76
C SER A 659 -18.51 7.42 19.75
N LEU A 660 -19.28 6.67 20.55
CA LEU A 660 -20.19 7.24 21.55
C LEU A 660 -19.46 7.70 22.83
N PRO A 661 -20.05 8.61 23.64
CA PRO A 661 -19.54 8.93 24.98
C PRO A 661 -19.50 7.69 25.89
N CYS A 662 -18.50 7.61 26.79
CA CYS A 662 -18.29 6.46 27.68
C CYS A 662 -19.55 6.02 28.46
N SER A 663 -20.40 6.96 28.88
CA SER A 663 -21.66 6.65 29.56
C SER A 663 -22.62 5.84 28.69
N LYS A 664 -22.77 6.23 27.42
CA LYS A 664 -23.60 5.54 26.43
C LYS A 664 -23.00 4.20 26.03
N GLN A 665 -21.67 4.11 25.98
CA GLN A 665 -21.01 2.82 25.74
C GLN A 665 -21.36 1.81 26.85
N LEU A 666 -21.35 2.23 28.12
CA LEU A 666 -21.71 1.37 29.25
C LEU A 666 -23.20 0.98 29.22
N ASP A 667 -24.09 1.89 28.83
CA ASP A 667 -25.52 1.58 28.65
C ASP A 667 -25.69 0.46 27.60
N LEU A 668 -25.09 0.64 26.43
CA LEU A 668 -25.17 -0.31 25.32
C LEU A 668 -24.50 -1.65 25.63
N LEU A 669 -23.35 -1.66 26.30
CA LEU A 669 -22.70 -2.91 26.72
C LEU A 669 -23.55 -3.69 27.72
N THR A 670 -24.26 -2.99 28.61
CA THR A 670 -25.17 -3.63 29.57
C THR A 670 -26.32 -4.31 28.83
N THR A 671 -26.94 -3.61 27.88
CA THR A 671 -28.01 -4.16 27.03
C THR A 671 -27.50 -5.31 26.17
N ALA A 672 -26.38 -5.13 25.46
CA ALA A 672 -25.80 -6.16 24.60
C ALA A 672 -25.43 -7.44 25.38
N LYS A 673 -24.96 -7.30 26.62
CA LYS A 673 -24.71 -8.45 27.51
C LYS A 673 -26.01 -9.12 27.95
N ALA A 674 -27.01 -8.35 28.36
CA ALA A 674 -28.30 -8.87 28.80
C ALA A 674 -29.02 -9.63 27.68
N ASP A 675 -28.91 -9.13 26.45
CA ASP A 675 -29.48 -9.73 25.24
C ASP A 675 -28.61 -10.86 24.66
N GLY A 676 -27.48 -11.21 25.30
CA GLY A 676 -26.60 -12.30 24.83
C GLY A 676 -25.87 -12.01 23.51
N VAL A 677 -25.87 -10.77 23.05
CA VAL A 677 -25.19 -10.33 21.83
C VAL A 677 -23.68 -10.36 21.99
N PHE A 678 -23.17 -9.85 23.11
CA PHE A 678 -21.76 -9.89 23.43
C PHE A 678 -21.48 -10.95 24.48
N ASP A 679 -20.59 -11.89 24.14
CA ASP A 679 -19.98 -12.77 25.13
C ASP A 679 -19.16 -11.99 26.17
N ASP A 680 -18.86 -12.64 27.28
CA ASP A 680 -18.12 -12.02 28.39
C ASP A 680 -16.73 -11.50 27.96
N GLY A 681 -16.09 -12.12 26.98
CA GLY A 681 -14.80 -11.68 26.44
C GLY A 681 -14.90 -10.34 25.70
N ASN A 682 -15.90 -10.19 24.81
CA ASN A 682 -16.17 -8.94 24.10
C ASN A 682 -16.53 -7.82 25.08
N VAL A 683 -17.38 -8.11 26.08
CA VAL A 683 -17.75 -7.13 27.12
C VAL A 683 -16.51 -6.69 27.90
N SER A 684 -15.66 -7.63 28.30
CA SER A 684 -14.43 -7.34 29.06
C SER A 684 -13.46 -6.47 28.27
N TYR A 685 -13.24 -6.77 27.00
CA TYR A 685 -12.38 -5.98 26.13
C TYR A 685 -12.89 -4.54 25.95
N GLN A 686 -14.19 -4.34 25.68
CA GLN A 686 -14.74 -2.99 25.55
C GLN A 686 -14.73 -2.24 26.88
N LEU A 687 -15.01 -2.94 28.00
CA LEU A 687 -14.97 -2.35 29.33
C LEU A 687 -13.56 -1.88 29.71
N ALA A 688 -12.52 -2.64 29.34
CA ALA A 688 -11.12 -2.24 29.50
C ALA A 688 -10.81 -0.94 28.75
N ARG A 689 -11.29 -0.81 27.50
CA ARG A 689 -11.10 0.40 26.69
C ARG A 689 -11.82 1.61 27.28
N ILE A 690 -13.05 1.43 27.77
CA ILE A 690 -13.80 2.50 28.43
C ILE A 690 -13.07 2.94 29.71
N ALA A 691 -12.63 2.00 30.54
CA ALA A 691 -11.87 2.30 31.75
C ALA A 691 -10.58 3.08 31.44
N HIS A 692 -9.88 2.70 30.37
CA HIS A 692 -8.71 3.43 29.90
C HIS A 692 -9.04 4.88 29.48
N LYS A 693 -10.08 5.10 28.67
CA LYS A 693 -10.53 6.45 28.25
C LYS A 693 -10.93 7.32 29.45
N VAL A 694 -11.70 6.77 30.40
CA VAL A 694 -12.11 7.48 31.62
C VAL A 694 -10.89 7.90 32.44
N ARG A 695 -9.88 7.04 32.50
CA ARG A 695 -8.63 7.34 33.19
C ARG A 695 -7.78 8.38 32.47
N GLN A 696 -7.60 8.29 31.15
CA GLN A 696 -6.92 9.33 30.38
C GLN A 696 -7.60 10.68 30.61
N ALA A 697 -8.93 10.71 30.55
CA ALA A 697 -9.72 11.88 30.88
C ALA A 697 -9.64 12.31 32.35
N PHE A 698 -9.14 11.47 33.28
CA PHE A 698 -8.84 11.88 34.65
C PHE A 698 -7.41 12.43 34.79
N ASN A 699 -6.46 11.89 34.03
CA ASN A 699 -5.04 12.28 34.10
C ASN A 699 -4.69 13.47 33.19
N ASP A 700 -5.57 13.88 32.28
CA ASP A 700 -5.33 15.01 31.39
C ASP A 700 -5.33 16.34 32.17
N GLU A 701 -4.13 16.79 32.53
CA GLU A 701 -3.84 18.04 33.25
C GLU A 701 -4.18 19.29 32.43
N THR A 702 -4.34 19.18 31.10
CA THR A 702 -4.67 20.32 30.24
C THR A 702 -6.12 20.75 30.38
N VAL A 703 -6.98 19.87 30.89
CA VAL A 703 -8.39 20.14 31.11
C VAL A 703 -8.64 20.35 32.61
N PRO A 704 -9.31 21.43 33.04
CA PRO A 704 -9.58 21.67 34.46
C PRO A 704 -10.42 20.57 35.13
N HIS A 705 -10.10 20.23 36.37
CA HIS A 705 -10.91 19.34 37.22
C HIS A 705 -12.08 20.10 37.84
N THR A 706 -13.10 20.39 37.05
CA THR A 706 -14.35 20.94 37.59
C THR A 706 -15.07 19.90 38.46
N GLU A 707 -15.84 20.35 39.44
CA GLU A 707 -16.65 19.46 40.29
C GLU A 707 -17.58 18.55 39.47
N GLU A 708 -18.18 19.10 38.42
CA GLU A 708 -19.06 18.35 37.51
C GLU A 708 -18.30 17.25 36.76
N ARG A 709 -17.09 17.53 36.27
CA ARG A 709 -16.24 16.51 35.61
C ARG A 709 -15.84 15.41 36.58
N LEU A 710 -15.43 15.75 37.80
CA LEU A 710 -15.09 14.77 38.83
C LEU A 710 -16.29 13.89 39.20
N LYS A 711 -17.49 14.48 39.26
CA LYS A 711 -18.74 13.75 39.47
C LYS A 711 -19.04 12.78 38.33
N GLN A 712 -18.84 13.20 37.08
CA GLN A 712 -19.00 12.34 35.89
C GLN A 712 -17.99 11.19 35.89
N ILE A 713 -16.71 11.46 36.16
CA ILE A 713 -15.67 10.42 36.24
C ILE A 713 -16.00 9.41 37.35
N LYS A 714 -16.39 9.89 38.55
CA LYS A 714 -16.79 9.01 39.66
C LYS A 714 -17.98 8.14 39.27
N HIS A 715 -18.99 8.71 38.61
CA HIS A 715 -20.15 7.95 38.13
C HIS A 715 -19.75 6.86 37.14
N LEU A 716 -18.92 7.19 36.14
CA LEU A 716 -18.43 6.21 35.16
C LEU A 716 -17.62 5.09 35.83
N THR A 717 -16.72 5.42 36.75
CA THR A 717 -15.93 4.45 37.52
C THR A 717 -16.82 3.50 38.33
N THR A 718 -17.86 4.02 39.00
CA THR A 718 -18.83 3.17 39.71
C THR A 718 -19.51 2.19 38.76
N ARG A 719 -20.00 2.67 37.61
CA ARG A 719 -20.65 1.82 36.61
C ARG A 719 -19.73 0.76 36.01
N ILE A 720 -18.46 1.10 35.77
CA ILE A 720 -17.45 0.14 35.31
C ILE A 720 -17.28 -0.99 36.33
N ASN A 721 -17.19 -0.65 37.63
CA ASN A 721 -17.05 -1.64 38.70
C ASN A 721 -18.32 -2.51 38.86
N GLU A 722 -19.50 -1.93 38.68
CA GLU A 722 -20.76 -2.66 38.64
C GLU A 722 -20.79 -3.66 37.47
N MET A 723 -20.45 -3.26 36.26
CA MET A 723 -20.41 -4.19 35.12
C MET A 723 -19.37 -5.29 35.31
N LYS A 724 -18.19 -4.94 35.84
CA LYS A 724 -17.12 -5.88 36.14
C LYS A 724 -17.57 -6.98 37.10
N SER A 725 -18.34 -6.66 38.14
CA SER A 725 -18.79 -7.68 39.11
C SER A 725 -19.75 -8.72 38.52
N HIS A 726 -20.34 -8.44 37.35
CA HIS A 726 -21.19 -9.38 36.61
C HIS A 726 -20.41 -10.24 35.58
N LEU A 727 -19.11 -10.04 35.42
CA LEU A 727 -18.25 -10.88 34.56
C LEU A 727 -17.79 -12.14 35.32
N PRO A 728 -17.53 -13.26 34.63
CA PRO A 728 -16.85 -14.40 35.22
C PRO A 728 -15.50 -14.01 35.85
N GLU A 729 -15.08 -14.71 36.91
CA GLU A 729 -13.86 -14.36 37.66
C GLU A 729 -12.60 -14.34 36.77
N LYS A 730 -12.55 -15.21 35.75
CA LYS A 730 -11.48 -15.20 34.75
C LYS A 730 -11.44 -13.86 34.00
N ASP A 731 -12.57 -13.43 33.46
CA ASP A 731 -12.68 -12.21 32.68
C ASP A 731 -12.48 -10.94 33.53
N GLN A 732 -12.86 -10.99 34.82
CA GLN A 732 -12.51 -9.95 35.79
C GLN A 732 -11.01 -9.81 35.97
N ARG A 733 -10.28 -10.93 36.09
CA ARG A 733 -8.82 -10.94 36.18
C ARG A 733 -8.17 -10.48 34.88
N ASP A 734 -8.68 -10.94 33.74
CA ASP A 734 -8.17 -10.52 32.43
C ASP A 734 -8.37 -9.00 32.26
N LEU A 735 -9.52 -8.44 32.66
CA LEU A 735 -9.78 -7.00 32.70
C LEU A 735 -8.81 -6.25 33.63
N GLU A 736 -8.54 -6.77 34.83
CA GLU A 736 -7.56 -6.19 35.75
C GLU A 736 -6.15 -6.21 35.19
N ASP A 737 -5.76 -7.32 34.56
CA ASP A 737 -4.46 -7.48 33.92
C ASP A 737 -4.34 -6.57 32.71
N TYR A 738 -5.36 -6.46 31.86
CA TYR A 738 -5.41 -5.48 30.78
C TYR A 738 -5.22 -4.06 31.32
N MET A 739 -5.99 -3.65 32.34
CA MET A 739 -5.82 -2.34 32.96
C MET A 739 -4.41 -2.14 33.57
N SER A 740 -3.77 -3.22 34.02
CA SER A 740 -2.41 -3.23 34.60
C SER A 740 -1.28 -3.30 33.56
N GLN A 741 -1.50 -3.86 32.38
CA GLN A 741 -0.53 -3.87 31.28
C GLN A 741 -0.51 -2.52 30.57
N TRP A 742 -1.68 -1.90 30.37
CA TRP A 742 -1.79 -0.54 29.83
C TRP A 742 -1.04 0.50 30.69
N HIS A 743 -0.84 0.21 31.97
CA HIS A 743 -0.01 1.01 32.87
C HIS A 743 1.49 0.94 32.60
N LYS A 744 1.98 -0.19 32.07
CA LYS A 744 3.41 -0.40 31.79
C LYS A 744 3.83 0.15 30.42
N LEU A 745 2.85 0.39 29.54
CA LEU A 745 3.06 0.91 28.17
C LEU A 745 3.04 2.45 28.09
N GLN A 746 2.99 3.15 29.23
CA GLN A 746 3.18 4.60 29.28
C GLN A 746 4.63 4.92 29.66
N PRO A 747 5.31 5.87 28.99
CA PRO A 747 6.59 6.43 29.42
C PRO A 747 6.55 7.00 30.83
#